data_AF-A0A5R1ZBW1-F1
#
_entry.id   AF-A0A5R1ZBW1-F1
#
_cell.length_a   1.000
_cell.length_b   1.000
_cell.length_c   1.000
_cell.angle_alpha   90.00
_cell.angle_beta   90.00
_cell.angle_gamma   90.00
#
_symmetry.space_group_name_H-M   'P 1'
#
loop_
_entity.id
_entity.type
_entity.pdbx_description
1 polymer ?
#
loop_
_entity_poly.entity_id
_entity_poly.type
_entity_poly.pdbx_seq_one_letter_code
_entity_poly.pdbx_strand_id
1 'polypeptide(L)'
;MPQPRTHLPIPSAARTGLITYDAKDPDSTYPPIEQLRPPAGAPNVLLILLDDVGFGASSAFGGPCRTSTAELLAGNGLRYNRFHTTALCSPTRQALLTGRNHHSAGMGGITEIATGAPGYSSVLPNTMSPIARTLKLNGYNTAQFGKCHEVPVWQTSPVGPFDAWPSGGGGFEYFYGFIGGEANQWYPSLYEGTTPVEVNRTPEEGYHFMADMTDKALGWIGQQKALAPDRPFFVYFAPGATHAPHHVPREWADKYRGRFDVGWDALREETFARQKELGVIPADCQLTARHAEIPAWDDMPEDLKPVLCRQMEVYAGFLEYTDHHVGRLVDGLQSLGVLDDTLVFYIIGDNGASAEGTINGTYNEMLNFNGLADIETPRFMTDRLDKFGGPESYNHYSVGWAHAMDTPYQWTKQVASHWGGTRNGTIVHWPNGIAAKGEMRWQFHHVIDVAPTILEAAGLPEPLFVNGVQQHPIEGVSMAYSFDDAQAPDRHETQYFEMFGNRGIYHKGWTAVTKHKTPWILVGEQTVAFDDDVWELYDTTKDWSQAKDLAKEMPEKLHELQRLWLIEATRYNVLPLDDDTASRINPDLAGRPVLIRGNTQVLFSNMGRLSENCVLNLKNKSHTVTAEVEVPETGAEGVIVAQGASIGGWSLYANDGKLKYCYNLGGIKHFYAESADPLPAGAHQVRMEFAYAGGGLGKGGEVTLYVDGQQVGEGHVEATLAIVFSADDGCDVGMDSGSPVSPDYAPGSNAFNGRIKGVQLAIAEAAAAAGHLVDPEHAIRIALARQ
;
A
#
# COMPACT_ATOMS: atom_id res chain seq x y z
N MET A 1 -20.48 -15.08 -36.62
CA MET A 1 -20.17 -15.74 -35.34
C MET A 1 -19.58 -14.67 -34.43
N PRO A 2 -19.95 -14.60 -33.14
CA PRO A 2 -19.27 -13.70 -32.22
C PRO A 2 -17.76 -13.96 -32.26
N GLN A 3 -16.95 -12.91 -32.35
CA GLN A 3 -15.50 -13.05 -32.36
C GLN A 3 -15.03 -13.69 -31.05
N PRO A 4 -14.06 -14.63 -31.07
CA PRO A 4 -13.63 -15.31 -29.86
C PRO A 4 -12.94 -14.33 -28.90
N ARG A 5 -13.60 -14.01 -27.79
CA ARG A 5 -13.11 -13.12 -26.72
C ARG A 5 -12.02 -13.74 -25.83
N THR A 6 -11.55 -14.93 -26.18
CA THR A 6 -10.43 -15.63 -25.51
C THR A 6 -9.06 -15.17 -26.03
N HIS A 7 -9.00 -14.43 -27.13
CA HIS A 7 -7.76 -13.86 -27.69
C HIS A 7 -7.87 -12.34 -27.70
N LEU A 8 -7.03 -11.67 -26.90
CA LEU A 8 -7.07 -10.24 -26.70
C LEU A 8 -5.76 -9.58 -27.19
N PRO A 9 -5.80 -8.42 -27.85
CA PRO A 9 -7.01 -7.72 -28.33
C PRO A 9 -7.76 -8.56 -29.37
N ILE A 10 -9.08 -8.34 -29.44
CA ILE A 10 -9.94 -9.00 -30.42
C ILE A 10 -9.48 -8.58 -31.83
N PRO A 11 -9.14 -9.53 -32.73
CA PRO A 11 -8.63 -9.19 -34.05
C PRO A 11 -9.64 -8.40 -34.89
N SER A 12 -9.16 -7.37 -35.60
CA SER A 12 -9.97 -6.67 -36.59
C SER A 12 -10.53 -7.67 -37.62
N ALA A 13 -11.82 -7.53 -37.94
CA ALA A 13 -12.42 -8.34 -38.99
C ALA A 13 -11.71 -8.07 -40.33
N ALA A 14 -11.26 -9.13 -41.00
CA ALA A 14 -10.72 -9.01 -42.34
C ALA A 14 -11.83 -8.50 -43.28
N ARG A 15 -11.51 -7.51 -44.12
CA ARG A 15 -12.45 -7.07 -45.16
C ARG A 15 -12.64 -8.20 -46.16
N THR A 16 -13.86 -8.70 -46.24
CA THR A 16 -14.27 -9.68 -47.26
C THR A 16 -15.25 -9.01 -48.22
N GLY A 17 -14.96 -8.97 -49.52
CA GLY A 17 -15.87 -8.40 -50.52
C GLY A 17 -15.15 -7.72 -51.70
N LEU A 18 -15.94 -7.14 -52.61
CA LEU A 18 -15.45 -6.38 -53.76
C LEU A 18 -14.66 -5.14 -53.29
N ILE A 19 -13.49 -4.93 -53.90
CA ILE A 19 -12.70 -3.72 -53.76
C ILE A 19 -12.72 -3.01 -55.10
N THR A 20 -13.52 -1.96 -55.21
CA THR A 20 -13.60 -1.09 -56.38
C THR A 20 -12.39 -0.17 -56.44
N TYR A 21 -12.05 0.32 -57.64
CA TYR A 21 -10.94 1.26 -57.83
C TYR A 21 -11.27 2.67 -57.31
N ASP A 22 -12.52 3.12 -57.51
CA ASP A 22 -13.02 4.42 -57.05
C ASP A 22 -14.12 4.21 -55.98
N ALA A 23 -14.02 4.90 -54.84
CA ALA A 23 -15.02 4.85 -53.79
C ALA A 23 -16.41 5.40 -54.21
N LYS A 24 -16.48 6.09 -55.36
CA LYS A 24 -17.73 6.57 -55.97
C LYS A 24 -18.44 5.52 -56.83
N ASP A 25 -17.78 4.40 -57.11
CA ASP A 25 -18.40 3.30 -57.85
C ASP A 25 -19.66 2.84 -57.07
N PRO A 26 -20.83 2.71 -57.72
CA PRO A 26 -22.08 2.35 -57.05
C PRO A 26 -22.04 0.99 -56.34
N ASP A 27 -21.10 0.11 -56.72
CA ASP A 27 -20.90 -1.18 -56.07
C ASP A 27 -19.96 -1.09 -54.84
N SER A 28 -19.45 0.11 -54.53
CA SER A 28 -18.63 0.39 -53.34
C SER A 28 -19.49 0.41 -52.08
N THR A 29 -19.55 -0.71 -51.38
CA THR A 29 -20.19 -0.81 -50.06
C THR A 29 -19.16 -1.17 -48.99
N TYR A 30 -19.21 -0.47 -47.86
CA TYR A 30 -18.30 -0.66 -46.73
C TYR A 30 -19.13 -0.87 -45.45
N PRO A 31 -18.79 -1.84 -44.60
CA PRO A 31 -19.43 -1.96 -43.31
C PRO A 31 -19.13 -0.73 -42.44
N PRO A 32 -20.04 -0.34 -41.53
CA PRO A 32 -19.76 0.71 -40.56
C PRO A 32 -18.57 0.34 -39.67
N ILE A 33 -17.85 1.35 -39.19
CA ILE A 33 -16.83 1.15 -38.16
C ILE A 33 -17.55 0.85 -36.85
N GLU A 34 -17.41 -0.38 -36.37
CA GLU A 34 -17.97 -0.80 -35.08
C GLU A 34 -16.97 -0.51 -33.95
N GLN A 35 -17.45 0.15 -32.90
CA GLN A 35 -16.67 0.30 -31.68
C GLN A 35 -16.77 -0.98 -30.84
N LEU A 36 -15.66 -1.41 -30.25
CA LEU A 36 -15.69 -2.53 -29.32
C LEU A 36 -16.58 -2.17 -28.12
N ARG A 37 -17.50 -3.09 -27.80
CA ARG A 37 -18.36 -3.05 -26.62
C ARG A 37 -18.26 -4.36 -25.85
N PRO A 38 -18.44 -4.35 -24.52
CA PRO A 38 -18.64 -5.56 -23.75
C PRO A 38 -19.91 -6.31 -24.18
N PRO A 39 -20.10 -7.57 -23.73
CA PRO A 39 -21.36 -8.28 -23.92
C PRO A 39 -22.55 -7.46 -23.40
N ALA A 40 -23.72 -7.64 -24.04
CA ALA A 40 -24.94 -6.99 -23.58
C ALA A 40 -25.29 -7.47 -22.16
N GLY A 41 -25.66 -6.55 -21.27
CA GLY A 41 -25.96 -6.83 -19.86
C GLY A 41 -24.73 -6.91 -18.94
N ALA A 42 -23.53 -6.65 -19.46
CA ALA A 42 -22.33 -6.58 -18.62
C ALA A 42 -22.41 -5.36 -17.66
N PRO A 43 -22.30 -5.57 -16.33
CA PRO A 43 -22.54 -4.50 -15.37
C PRO A 43 -21.34 -3.55 -15.29
N ASN A 44 -21.56 -2.38 -14.69
CA ASN A 44 -20.46 -1.60 -14.13
C ASN A 44 -19.86 -2.36 -12.95
N VAL A 45 -18.60 -2.09 -12.62
CA VAL A 45 -17.94 -2.70 -11.47
C VAL A 45 -17.29 -1.62 -10.63
N LEU A 46 -17.62 -1.60 -9.34
CA LEU A 46 -16.95 -0.81 -8.32
C LEU A 46 -16.32 -1.77 -7.30
N LEU A 47 -15.00 -1.87 -7.33
CA LEU A 47 -14.23 -2.70 -6.41
C LEU A 47 -13.58 -1.81 -5.37
N ILE A 48 -14.05 -1.88 -4.13
CA ILE A 48 -13.53 -1.13 -2.99
C ILE A 48 -12.71 -2.09 -2.11
N LEU A 49 -11.47 -1.71 -1.82
CA LEU A 49 -10.56 -2.47 -0.96
C LEU A 49 -9.98 -1.54 0.10
N LEU A 50 -10.32 -1.77 1.37
CA LEU A 50 -9.71 -1.05 2.49
C LEU A 50 -8.38 -1.67 2.89
N ASP A 51 -7.51 -0.86 3.48
CA ASP A 51 -6.14 -1.21 3.88
C ASP A 51 -6.10 -1.51 5.39
N ASP A 52 -5.53 -2.65 5.81
CA ASP A 52 -5.31 -3.00 7.24
C ASP A 52 -6.55 -3.03 8.16
N VAL A 53 -7.74 -3.30 7.62
CA VAL A 53 -8.97 -3.40 8.43
C VAL A 53 -9.23 -4.84 8.87
N GLY A 54 -9.15 -5.09 10.18
CA GLY A 54 -9.50 -6.38 10.76
C GLY A 54 -10.99 -6.74 10.69
N PHE A 55 -11.31 -8.04 10.70
CA PHE A 55 -12.70 -8.55 10.58
C PHE A 55 -13.68 -7.95 11.60
N GLY A 56 -13.22 -7.75 12.84
CA GLY A 56 -13.96 -7.22 13.96
C GLY A 56 -13.92 -5.70 14.11
N ALA A 57 -13.41 -4.95 13.12
CA ALA A 57 -13.37 -3.49 13.20
C ALA A 57 -14.70 -2.83 12.79
N SER A 58 -15.29 -3.26 11.67
CA SER A 58 -16.49 -2.66 11.08
C SER A 58 -17.77 -3.07 11.80
N SER A 59 -18.66 -2.10 12.04
CA SER A 59 -19.99 -2.36 12.62
C SER A 59 -20.87 -3.27 11.75
N ALA A 60 -20.64 -3.31 10.43
CA ALA A 60 -21.31 -4.26 9.52
C ALA A 60 -20.97 -5.74 9.83
N PHE A 61 -19.89 -5.97 10.57
CA PHE A 61 -19.44 -7.27 11.07
C PHE A 61 -19.30 -7.30 12.60
N GLY A 62 -20.07 -6.46 13.31
CA GLY A 62 -20.17 -6.45 14.78
C GLY A 62 -19.10 -5.62 15.52
N GLY A 63 -18.20 -4.96 14.78
CA GLY A 63 -17.12 -4.14 15.31
C GLY A 63 -17.52 -2.79 15.91
N PRO A 64 -16.59 -2.09 16.59
CA PRO A 64 -16.87 -0.84 17.28
C PRO A 64 -16.92 0.40 16.37
N CYS A 65 -16.28 0.34 15.19
CA CYS A 65 -16.20 1.44 14.25
C CYS A 65 -17.47 1.50 13.41
N ARG A 66 -18.15 2.65 13.39
CA ARG A 66 -19.38 2.83 12.63
C ARG A 66 -19.07 2.87 11.14
N THR A 67 -19.69 1.97 10.38
CA THR A 67 -19.57 1.90 8.91
C THR A 67 -20.96 1.80 8.28
N SER A 68 -21.70 2.92 8.28
CA SER A 68 -23.10 2.96 7.83
C SER A 68 -23.29 2.66 6.35
N THR A 69 -22.32 2.99 5.49
CA THR A 69 -22.37 2.65 4.06
C THR A 69 -22.19 1.16 3.87
N ALA A 70 -21.23 0.55 4.56
CA ALA A 70 -21.07 -0.91 4.57
C ALA A 70 -22.36 -1.60 5.06
N GLU A 71 -22.97 -1.12 6.15
CA GLU A 71 -24.25 -1.63 6.65
C GLU A 71 -25.38 -1.50 5.63
N LEU A 72 -25.48 -0.36 4.94
CA LEU A 72 -26.48 -0.10 3.89
C LEU A 72 -26.32 -1.06 2.71
N LEU A 73 -25.12 -1.19 2.16
CA LEU A 73 -24.82 -2.08 1.04
C LEU A 73 -25.05 -3.54 1.44
N ALA A 74 -24.64 -3.91 2.65
CA ALA A 74 -24.84 -5.25 3.17
C ALA A 74 -26.32 -5.58 3.36
N GLY A 75 -27.11 -4.64 3.91
CA GLY A 75 -28.56 -4.80 4.11
C GLY A 75 -29.35 -4.92 2.80
N ASN A 76 -28.78 -4.46 1.69
CA ASN A 76 -29.36 -4.58 0.34
C ASN A 76 -28.59 -5.53 -0.58
N GLY A 77 -27.67 -6.32 -0.03
CA GLY A 77 -26.83 -7.25 -0.77
C GLY A 77 -26.50 -8.48 0.06
N LEU A 78 -25.26 -8.96 -0.10
CA LEU A 78 -24.74 -10.17 0.55
C LEU A 78 -23.57 -9.82 1.47
N ARG A 79 -23.51 -10.47 2.63
CA ARG A 79 -22.33 -10.49 3.50
C ARG A 79 -21.61 -11.83 3.36
N TYR A 80 -20.29 -11.80 3.16
CA TYR A 80 -19.40 -12.95 3.19
C TYR A 80 -18.57 -12.89 4.46
N ASN A 81 -18.64 -13.94 5.26
CA ASN A 81 -17.94 -14.06 6.55
C ASN A 81 -16.81 -15.10 6.54
N ARG A 82 -16.60 -15.80 5.43
CA ARG A 82 -15.46 -16.71 5.16
C ARG A 82 -14.71 -16.30 3.89
N PHE A 83 -14.56 -14.99 3.68
CA PHE A 83 -13.72 -14.44 2.63
C PHE A 83 -12.30 -14.22 3.17
N HIS A 84 -11.30 -14.69 2.42
CA HIS A 84 -9.91 -14.68 2.83
C HIS A 84 -9.02 -13.89 1.86
N THR A 85 -8.01 -13.24 2.41
CA THR A 85 -6.92 -12.52 1.73
C THR A 85 -5.59 -13.18 2.06
N THR A 86 -4.47 -12.60 1.62
CA THR A 86 -3.13 -13.24 1.74
C THR A 86 -2.40 -12.95 3.06
N ALA A 87 -2.95 -12.07 3.90
CA ALA A 87 -2.33 -11.48 5.10
C ALA A 87 -1.29 -10.37 4.88
N LEU A 88 -1.13 -9.86 3.64
CA LEU A 88 -0.34 -8.66 3.37
C LEU A 88 -0.84 -7.91 2.13
N CYS A 89 -0.60 -6.60 2.09
CA CYS A 89 -1.20 -5.69 1.11
C CYS A 89 -0.81 -5.96 -0.36
N SER A 90 0.45 -5.78 -0.79
CA SER A 90 0.85 -6.03 -2.20
C SER A 90 0.48 -7.43 -2.68
N PRO A 91 0.74 -8.50 -1.89
CA PRO A 91 0.33 -9.85 -2.24
C PRO A 91 -1.18 -10.00 -2.47
N THR A 92 -2.03 -9.45 -1.59
CA THR A 92 -3.49 -9.47 -1.75
C THR A 92 -3.92 -8.72 -3.00
N ARG A 93 -3.37 -7.54 -3.26
CA ARG A 93 -3.79 -6.70 -4.39
C ARG A 93 -3.39 -7.31 -5.72
N GLN A 94 -2.17 -7.88 -5.80
CA GLN A 94 -1.73 -8.60 -6.99
C GLN A 94 -2.58 -9.85 -7.26
N ALA A 95 -2.98 -10.56 -6.20
CA ALA A 95 -3.84 -11.74 -6.30
C ALA A 95 -5.28 -11.37 -6.71
N LEU A 96 -5.83 -10.31 -6.13
CA LEU A 96 -7.14 -9.73 -6.46
C LEU A 96 -7.23 -9.35 -7.95
N LEU A 97 -6.23 -8.62 -8.43
CA LEU A 97 -6.24 -8.08 -9.79
C LEU A 97 -5.94 -9.15 -10.85
N THR A 98 -5.39 -10.31 -10.50
CA THR A 98 -5.08 -11.37 -11.47
C THR A 98 -6.00 -12.58 -11.38
N GLY A 99 -6.68 -12.80 -10.25
CA GLY A 99 -7.39 -14.05 -9.97
C GLY A 99 -6.46 -15.25 -9.79
N ARG A 100 -5.19 -15.00 -9.47
CA ARG A 100 -4.15 -16.02 -9.28
C ARG A 100 -3.44 -15.80 -7.96
N ASN A 101 -2.89 -16.85 -7.40
CA ASN A 101 -2.17 -16.78 -6.15
C ASN A 101 -1.00 -15.79 -6.23
N HIS A 102 -0.73 -15.11 -5.13
CA HIS A 102 0.26 -14.03 -5.09
C HIS A 102 1.67 -14.52 -5.45
N HIS A 103 2.07 -15.73 -5.03
CA HIS A 103 3.34 -16.34 -5.45
C HIS A 103 3.36 -16.72 -6.94
N SER A 104 2.26 -17.25 -7.50
CA SER A 104 2.14 -17.46 -8.95
C SER A 104 2.37 -16.17 -9.72
N ALA A 105 1.83 -15.06 -9.20
CA ALA A 105 1.98 -13.71 -9.78
C ALA A 105 3.30 -12.99 -9.41
N GLY A 106 4.24 -13.67 -8.75
CA GLY A 106 5.55 -13.13 -8.40
C GLY A 106 5.58 -12.24 -7.15
N MET A 107 4.48 -12.13 -6.41
CA MET A 107 4.31 -11.24 -5.25
C MET A 107 4.24 -12.02 -3.92
N GLY A 108 5.32 -12.71 -3.56
CA GLY A 108 5.45 -13.43 -2.28
C GLY A 108 5.60 -12.53 -1.04
N GLY A 109 5.72 -11.22 -1.22
CA GLY A 109 5.79 -10.22 -0.16
C GLY A 109 5.60 -8.82 -0.73
N ILE A 110 5.88 -7.77 0.05
CA ILE A 110 5.89 -6.39 -0.45
C ILE A 110 7.03 -6.17 -1.46
N THR A 111 6.92 -5.14 -2.28
CA THR A 111 7.90 -4.84 -3.34
C THR A 111 9.29 -4.48 -2.80
N GLU A 112 9.30 -3.99 -1.56
CA GLU A 112 10.43 -3.54 -0.76
C GLU A 112 11.30 -4.70 -0.28
N ILE A 113 10.85 -5.94 -0.42
CA ILE A 113 11.59 -7.16 -0.06
C ILE A 113 11.72 -8.16 -1.21
N ALA A 114 11.57 -7.68 -2.44
CA ALA A 114 11.70 -8.47 -3.66
C ALA A 114 13.09 -9.12 -3.76
N THR A 115 13.15 -10.36 -4.24
CA THR A 115 14.39 -11.12 -4.45
C THR A 115 14.39 -11.78 -5.84
N GLY A 116 15.49 -12.44 -6.19
CA GLY A 116 15.56 -13.26 -7.41
C GLY A 116 14.84 -14.61 -7.32
N ALA A 117 14.28 -14.98 -6.17
CA ALA A 117 13.65 -16.29 -5.98
C ALA A 117 12.32 -16.41 -6.76
N PRO A 118 11.97 -17.60 -7.26
CA PRO A 118 10.67 -17.84 -7.87
C PRO A 118 9.54 -17.42 -6.94
N GLY A 119 8.55 -16.68 -7.46
CA GLY A 119 7.42 -16.19 -6.66
C GLY A 119 7.69 -14.95 -5.80
N TYR A 120 8.94 -14.49 -5.67
CA TYR A 120 9.33 -13.36 -4.80
C TYR A 120 9.94 -12.16 -5.55
N SER A 121 9.79 -12.10 -6.88
CA SER A 121 10.42 -11.05 -7.69
C SER A 121 9.70 -9.71 -7.69
N SER A 122 8.46 -9.67 -7.21
CA SER A 122 7.50 -8.56 -7.33
C SER A 122 7.23 -8.11 -8.76
N VAL A 123 7.64 -8.91 -9.76
CA VAL A 123 7.39 -8.64 -11.19
C VAL A 123 6.26 -9.55 -11.66
N LEU A 124 5.12 -8.94 -11.99
CA LEU A 124 4.00 -9.66 -12.59
C LEU A 124 4.41 -10.32 -13.93
N PRO A 125 4.32 -11.64 -14.06
CA PRO A 125 4.55 -12.30 -15.34
C PRO A 125 3.57 -11.83 -16.42
N ASN A 126 4.05 -11.60 -17.64
CA ASN A 126 3.19 -11.24 -18.78
C ASN A 126 2.23 -12.36 -19.23
N THR A 127 2.39 -13.56 -18.66
CA THR A 127 1.49 -14.71 -18.78
C THR A 127 0.30 -14.65 -17.79
N MET A 128 0.18 -13.59 -17.00
CA MET A 128 -0.88 -13.39 -15.99
C MET A 128 -1.50 -12.00 -16.09
N SER A 129 -2.17 -11.72 -17.19
CA SER A 129 -2.81 -10.43 -17.44
C SER A 129 -3.79 -10.06 -16.33
N PRO A 130 -3.71 -8.83 -15.78
CA PRO A 130 -4.68 -8.34 -14.82
C PRO A 130 -6.10 -8.23 -15.41
N ILE A 131 -7.09 -8.24 -14.52
CA ILE A 131 -8.51 -8.11 -14.83
C ILE A 131 -8.82 -6.78 -15.50
N ALA A 132 -8.20 -5.67 -15.05
CA ALA A 132 -8.40 -4.36 -15.67
C ALA A 132 -8.00 -4.37 -17.16
N ARG A 133 -6.83 -4.93 -17.49
CA ARG A 133 -6.39 -5.11 -18.88
C ARG A 133 -7.36 -5.98 -19.67
N THR A 134 -7.80 -7.09 -19.09
CA THR A 134 -8.76 -8.02 -19.72
C THR A 134 -10.09 -7.34 -20.03
N LEU A 135 -10.63 -6.56 -19.09
CA LEU A 135 -11.88 -5.81 -19.25
C LEU A 135 -11.72 -4.67 -20.28
N LYS A 136 -10.63 -3.91 -20.22
CA LYS A 136 -10.30 -2.86 -21.18
C LYS A 136 -10.28 -3.42 -22.61
N LEU A 137 -9.58 -4.52 -22.82
CA LEU A 137 -9.51 -5.20 -24.13
C LEU A 137 -10.82 -5.87 -24.56
N ASN A 138 -11.83 -5.89 -23.69
CA ASN A 138 -13.20 -6.31 -23.99
C ASN A 138 -14.20 -5.15 -24.09
N GLY A 139 -13.74 -3.90 -23.98
CA GLY A 139 -14.54 -2.70 -24.19
C GLY A 139 -14.99 -1.98 -22.92
N TYR A 140 -14.51 -2.31 -21.73
CA TYR A 140 -14.76 -1.52 -20.51
C TYR A 140 -13.93 -0.24 -20.48
N ASN A 141 -14.42 0.81 -19.83
CA ASN A 141 -13.54 1.87 -19.33
C ASN A 141 -12.96 1.49 -17.97
N THR A 142 -11.69 1.80 -17.71
CA THR A 142 -11.01 1.32 -16.48
C THR A 142 -10.28 2.45 -15.76
N ALA A 143 -10.49 2.55 -14.45
CA ALA A 143 -9.80 3.53 -13.61
C ALA A 143 -9.43 2.97 -12.24
N GLN A 144 -8.30 3.40 -11.70
CA GLN A 144 -7.87 3.14 -10.34
C GLN A 144 -7.73 4.44 -9.56
N PHE A 145 -8.17 4.43 -8.31
CA PHE A 145 -8.05 5.54 -7.37
C PHE A 145 -7.45 5.03 -6.07
N GLY A 146 -6.36 5.66 -5.60
CA GLY A 146 -5.71 5.36 -4.33
C GLY A 146 -4.44 4.52 -4.45
N LYS A 147 -4.22 3.65 -3.46
CA LYS A 147 -3.03 2.82 -3.31
C LYS A 147 -2.89 1.83 -4.46
N CYS A 148 -1.67 1.74 -4.98
CA CYS A 148 -1.22 0.71 -5.91
C CYS A 148 -0.46 -0.37 -5.13
N HIS A 149 0.83 -0.17 -4.86
CA HIS A 149 1.71 -1.07 -4.13
C HIS A 149 2.09 -2.38 -4.84
N GLU A 150 1.81 -2.52 -6.15
CA GLU A 150 2.24 -3.66 -6.96
C GLU A 150 3.33 -3.31 -7.99
N VAL A 151 3.84 -2.07 -8.00
CA VAL A 151 4.94 -1.65 -8.87
C VAL A 151 6.28 -2.02 -8.23
N PRO A 152 7.17 -2.79 -8.91
CA PRO A 152 8.50 -3.05 -8.39
C PRO A 152 9.23 -1.75 -8.06
N VAL A 153 9.90 -1.68 -6.89
CA VAL A 153 10.50 -0.44 -6.39
C VAL A 153 11.50 0.24 -7.34
N TRP A 154 12.14 -0.50 -8.25
CA TRP A 154 13.06 0.05 -9.26
C TRP A 154 12.36 0.56 -10.53
N GLN A 155 11.03 0.42 -10.61
CA GLN A 155 10.19 0.90 -11.71
C GLN A 155 9.26 2.04 -11.28
N THR A 156 9.34 2.52 -10.05
CA THR A 156 8.48 3.61 -9.51
C THR A 156 8.90 5.00 -9.97
N SER A 157 9.95 5.11 -10.79
CA SER A 157 10.43 6.41 -11.27
C SER A 157 9.60 6.98 -12.43
N PRO A 158 9.58 8.31 -12.62
CA PRO A 158 8.95 8.96 -13.77
C PRO A 158 9.59 8.66 -15.14
N VAL A 159 10.67 7.86 -15.21
CA VAL A 159 11.30 7.49 -16.49
C VAL A 159 10.78 6.16 -17.07
N GLY A 160 9.88 5.47 -16.36
CA GLY A 160 9.30 4.20 -16.79
C GLY A 160 10.07 2.97 -16.31
N PRO A 161 9.75 1.76 -16.84
CA PRO A 161 9.05 1.51 -18.11
C PRO A 161 7.51 1.58 -18.07
N PHE A 162 6.90 1.84 -16.91
CA PHE A 162 5.42 1.91 -16.72
C PHE A 162 4.64 0.61 -17.03
N ASP A 163 5.34 -0.49 -17.33
CA ASP A 163 4.74 -1.80 -17.62
C ASP A 163 4.07 -2.46 -16.40
N ALA A 164 4.45 -2.05 -15.20
CA ALA A 164 3.86 -2.50 -13.94
C ALA A 164 2.91 -1.45 -13.31
N TRP A 165 2.90 -0.21 -13.82
CA TRP A 165 2.07 0.87 -13.27
C TRP A 165 0.59 0.64 -13.59
N PRO A 166 -0.35 1.16 -12.76
CA PRO A 166 -1.77 1.08 -13.05
C PRO A 166 -2.12 1.50 -14.48
N SER A 167 -1.65 2.69 -14.87
CA SER A 167 -1.79 3.21 -16.23
C SER A 167 -0.85 2.51 -17.20
N GLY A 168 -1.42 1.92 -18.26
CA GLY A 168 -0.69 1.17 -19.29
C GLY A 168 -0.46 -0.30 -18.88
N GLY A 169 0.36 -0.52 -17.86
CA GLY A 169 0.81 -1.82 -17.36
C GLY A 169 -0.26 -2.68 -16.69
N GLY A 170 -0.94 -2.14 -15.69
CA GLY A 170 -2.03 -2.78 -14.94
C GLY A 170 -3.31 -2.87 -15.77
N GLY A 171 -3.42 -2.07 -16.82
CA GLY A 171 -4.56 -2.06 -17.74
C GLY A 171 -5.61 -1.00 -17.41
N PHE A 172 -5.38 -0.15 -16.41
CA PHE A 172 -6.21 1.01 -16.15
C PHE A 172 -5.94 2.11 -17.18
N GLU A 173 -6.99 2.75 -17.68
CA GLU A 173 -6.89 3.90 -18.59
C GLU A 173 -6.64 5.21 -17.83
N TYR A 174 -7.04 5.27 -16.55
CA TYR A 174 -6.83 6.41 -15.67
C TYR A 174 -6.35 5.94 -14.29
N PHE A 175 -5.44 6.69 -13.69
CA PHE A 175 -4.95 6.47 -12.33
C PHE A 175 -4.85 7.80 -11.60
N TYR A 176 -5.31 7.83 -10.36
CA TYR A 176 -5.07 8.93 -9.43
C TYR A 176 -4.81 8.36 -8.03
N GLY A 177 -3.59 8.50 -7.52
CA GLY A 177 -3.23 7.97 -6.22
C GLY A 177 -1.73 7.87 -6.01
N PHE A 178 -1.29 6.93 -5.17
CA PHE A 178 0.12 6.77 -4.81
C PHE A 178 0.61 5.35 -5.13
N ILE A 179 1.91 5.25 -5.41
CA ILE A 179 2.54 3.99 -5.85
C ILE A 179 3.05 3.13 -4.69
N GLY A 180 3.54 3.77 -3.63
CA GLY A 180 4.13 3.12 -2.46
C GLY A 180 3.13 2.33 -1.60
N GLY A 181 3.65 1.74 -0.52
CA GLY A 181 2.88 0.93 0.42
C GLY A 181 2.01 1.69 1.40
N GLU A 182 2.31 2.95 1.64
CA GLU A 182 1.57 3.84 2.54
C GLU A 182 1.74 5.28 2.07
N ALA A 183 0.90 6.19 2.57
CA ALA A 183 0.96 7.60 2.20
C ALA A 183 0.52 8.51 3.34
N ASN A 184 1.13 9.70 3.42
CA ASN A 184 0.66 10.74 4.32
C ASN A 184 -0.69 11.28 3.80
N GLN A 185 -1.78 11.13 4.57
CA GLN A 185 -3.10 11.56 4.10
C GLN A 185 -3.30 13.08 4.04
N TRP A 186 -2.37 13.85 4.61
CA TRP A 186 -2.37 15.32 4.65
C TRP A 186 -1.47 15.94 3.59
N TYR A 187 -0.32 15.31 3.33
CA TYR A 187 0.68 15.74 2.35
C TYR A 187 1.13 14.56 1.47
N PRO A 188 0.20 13.91 0.73
CA PRO A 188 0.52 12.67 0.01
C PRO A 188 1.42 12.91 -1.21
N SER A 189 2.26 11.92 -1.54
CA SER A 189 2.91 11.89 -2.87
C SER A 189 2.01 11.22 -3.91
N LEU A 190 1.40 12.04 -4.76
CA LEU A 190 0.38 11.60 -5.72
C LEU A 190 0.88 11.60 -7.16
N TYR A 191 0.26 10.73 -7.96
CA TYR A 191 0.42 10.65 -9.41
C TYR A 191 -0.94 10.69 -10.10
N GLU A 192 -1.02 11.40 -11.22
CA GLU A 192 -2.12 11.32 -12.18
C GLU A 192 -1.59 10.67 -13.47
N GLY A 193 -2.05 9.46 -13.74
CA GLY A 193 -1.47 8.58 -14.77
C GLY A 193 -0.05 8.15 -14.39
N THR A 194 0.95 8.76 -15.00
CA THR A 194 2.38 8.54 -14.72
C THR A 194 3.11 9.82 -14.31
N THR A 195 2.35 10.90 -14.11
CA THR A 195 2.89 12.24 -13.82
C THR A 195 2.71 12.54 -12.35
N PRO A 196 3.77 12.89 -11.60
CA PRO A 196 3.62 13.39 -10.24
C PRO A 196 2.73 14.64 -10.21
N VAL A 197 1.86 14.76 -9.21
CA VAL A 197 0.97 15.92 -9.04
C VAL A 197 1.07 16.50 -7.64
N GLU A 198 1.05 17.83 -7.58
CA GLU A 198 1.11 18.58 -6.34
C GLU A 198 -0.28 18.89 -5.79
N VAL A 199 -0.40 18.77 -4.47
CA VAL A 199 -1.60 19.17 -3.74
C VAL A 199 -1.54 20.66 -3.43
N ASN A 200 -2.49 21.42 -3.97
CA ASN A 200 -2.53 22.89 -3.82
C ASN A 200 -3.32 23.38 -2.60
N ARG A 201 -3.67 22.49 -1.67
CA ARG A 201 -4.41 22.83 -0.45
C ARG A 201 -3.76 22.19 0.76
N THR A 202 -3.65 22.95 1.83
CA THR A 202 -3.12 22.51 3.12
C THR A 202 -4.21 21.83 3.97
N PRO A 203 -3.83 21.06 5.01
CA PRO A 203 -4.77 20.56 6.01
C PRO A 203 -5.60 21.66 6.67
N GLU A 204 -5.01 22.83 6.91
CA GLU A 204 -5.68 24.02 7.47
C GLU A 204 -6.78 24.55 6.54
N GLU A 205 -6.61 24.37 5.22
CA GLU A 205 -7.62 24.67 4.20
C GLU A 205 -8.62 23.52 4.00
N GLY A 206 -8.56 22.47 4.82
CA GLY A 206 -9.45 21.32 4.80
C GLY A 206 -9.11 20.27 3.74
N TYR A 207 -7.84 20.14 3.36
CA TYR A 207 -7.39 19.04 2.51
C TYR A 207 -7.32 17.72 3.28
N HIS A 208 -7.73 16.63 2.64
CA HIS A 208 -7.45 15.27 3.05
C HIS A 208 -7.53 14.36 1.82
N PHE A 209 -6.59 13.44 1.66
CA PHE A 209 -6.48 12.61 0.46
C PHE A 209 -7.76 11.82 0.14
N MET A 210 -8.36 11.15 1.13
CA MET A 210 -9.64 10.42 0.95
C MET A 210 -10.75 11.27 0.29
N ALA A 211 -10.95 12.52 0.73
CA ALA A 211 -11.98 13.38 0.16
C ALA A 211 -11.68 13.78 -1.28
N ASP A 212 -10.43 14.16 -1.55
CA ASP A 212 -9.92 14.54 -2.87
C ASP A 212 -9.99 13.37 -3.87
N MET A 213 -9.53 12.19 -3.45
CA MET A 213 -9.62 10.96 -4.23
C MET A 213 -11.08 10.59 -4.57
N THR A 214 -12.01 10.74 -3.62
CA THR A 214 -13.44 10.53 -3.87
C THR A 214 -14.00 11.54 -4.88
N ASP A 215 -13.61 12.82 -4.79
CA ASP A 215 -14.03 13.86 -5.74
C ASP A 215 -13.53 13.54 -7.16
N LYS A 216 -12.28 13.12 -7.29
CA LYS A 216 -11.68 12.67 -8.56
C LYS A 216 -12.42 11.47 -9.14
N ALA A 217 -12.75 10.47 -8.31
CA ALA A 217 -13.50 9.29 -8.73
C ALA A 217 -14.91 9.64 -9.21
N LEU A 218 -15.65 10.46 -8.46
CA LEU A 218 -16.97 10.95 -8.88
C LEU A 218 -16.92 11.74 -10.18
N GLY A 219 -15.92 12.64 -10.32
CA GLY A 219 -15.70 13.41 -11.53
C GLY A 219 -15.44 12.53 -12.74
N TRP A 220 -14.56 11.52 -12.59
CA TRP A 220 -14.26 10.57 -13.68
C TRP A 220 -15.46 9.72 -14.06
N ILE A 221 -16.20 9.17 -13.09
CA ILE A 221 -17.41 8.36 -13.34
C ILE A 221 -18.47 9.21 -14.05
N GLY A 222 -18.72 10.43 -13.58
CA GLY A 222 -19.66 11.37 -14.19
C GLY A 222 -19.29 11.70 -15.63
N GLN A 223 -18.01 12.00 -15.90
CA GLN A 223 -17.51 12.24 -17.25
C GLN A 223 -17.65 11.00 -18.14
N GLN A 224 -17.30 9.81 -17.63
CA GLN A 224 -17.44 8.56 -18.36
C GLN A 224 -18.89 8.31 -18.76
N LYS A 225 -19.84 8.47 -17.84
CA LYS A 225 -21.27 8.29 -18.13
C LYS A 225 -21.86 9.36 -19.03
N ALA A 226 -21.37 10.59 -18.96
CA ALA A 226 -21.81 11.65 -19.86
C ALA A 226 -21.37 11.42 -21.33
N LEU A 227 -20.18 10.85 -21.54
CA LEU A 227 -19.58 10.70 -22.88
C LEU A 227 -19.73 9.29 -23.47
N ALA A 228 -19.89 8.27 -22.64
CA ALA A 228 -20.04 6.86 -23.05
C ALA A 228 -21.05 6.13 -22.15
N PRO A 229 -22.33 6.57 -22.11
CA PRO A 229 -23.34 6.02 -21.21
C PRO A 229 -23.62 4.51 -21.43
N ASP A 230 -23.43 4.04 -22.65
CA ASP A 230 -23.58 2.65 -23.08
C ASP A 230 -22.35 1.77 -22.81
N ARG A 231 -21.25 2.34 -22.29
CA ARG A 231 -20.04 1.63 -21.93
C ARG A 231 -19.97 1.45 -20.41
N PRO A 232 -19.79 0.23 -19.88
CA PRO A 232 -19.60 0.02 -18.46
C PRO A 232 -18.17 0.44 -18.05
N PHE A 233 -18.04 0.83 -16.78
CA PHE A 233 -16.75 1.09 -16.16
C PHE A 233 -16.32 -0.04 -15.21
N PHE A 234 -15.02 -0.16 -15.00
CA PHE A 234 -14.42 -0.83 -13.86
C PHE A 234 -13.60 0.19 -13.08
N VAL A 235 -14.05 0.49 -11.86
CA VAL A 235 -13.38 1.39 -10.93
C VAL A 235 -12.83 0.55 -9.79
N TYR A 236 -11.51 0.57 -9.62
CA TYR A 236 -10.83 0.05 -8.45
C TYR A 236 -10.53 1.22 -7.49
N PHE A 237 -11.24 1.27 -6.38
CA PHE A 237 -11.15 2.34 -5.38
C PHE A 237 -10.49 1.78 -4.11
N ALA A 238 -9.20 2.03 -3.96
CA ALA A 238 -8.37 1.42 -2.93
C ALA A 238 -7.73 2.53 -2.07
N PRO A 239 -8.45 3.12 -1.10
CA PRO A 239 -7.88 4.14 -0.24
C PRO A 239 -6.64 3.61 0.52
N GLY A 240 -5.75 4.51 0.94
CA GLY A 240 -4.71 4.17 1.93
C GLY A 240 -5.28 3.98 3.35
N ALA A 241 -6.58 4.20 3.52
CA ALA A 241 -7.26 3.99 4.78
C ALA A 241 -7.62 2.51 4.97
N THR A 242 -7.46 1.93 6.14
CA THR A 242 -7.04 2.55 7.42
C THR A 242 -5.61 2.15 7.81
N HIS A 243 -4.69 2.07 6.85
CA HIS A 243 -3.27 1.89 7.13
C HIS A 243 -2.72 3.06 7.95
N ALA A 244 -1.61 2.83 8.60
CA ALA A 244 -0.81 3.92 9.14
C ALA A 244 -0.21 4.78 8.01
N PRO A 245 0.05 6.08 8.26
CA PRO A 245 -0.27 6.79 9.49
C PRO A 245 -1.78 7.02 9.60
N HIS A 246 -2.34 6.75 10.80
CA HIS A 246 -3.78 6.91 11.00
C HIS A 246 -4.14 8.39 11.06
N HIS A 247 -4.41 9.00 9.91
CA HIS A 247 -4.70 10.42 9.75
C HIS A 247 -6.18 10.66 9.48
N VAL A 248 -6.79 11.53 10.27
CA VAL A 248 -8.21 11.86 10.12
C VAL A 248 -8.51 13.22 10.72
N PRO A 249 -9.44 14.01 10.14
CA PRO A 249 -9.87 15.25 10.77
C PRO A 249 -10.37 15.01 12.20
N ARG A 250 -9.95 15.89 13.10
CA ARG A 250 -10.10 15.71 14.56
C ARG A 250 -11.53 15.42 14.99
N GLU A 251 -12.51 16.03 14.34
CA GLU A 251 -13.93 15.85 14.65
C GLU A 251 -14.43 14.41 14.43
N TRP A 252 -13.76 13.61 13.61
CA TRP A 252 -14.11 12.20 13.41
C TRP A 252 -13.53 11.32 14.51
N ALA A 253 -12.28 11.55 14.90
CA ALA A 253 -11.68 10.86 16.05
C ALA A 253 -12.43 11.19 17.35
N ASP A 254 -12.80 12.46 17.54
CA ASP A 254 -13.46 12.93 18.76
C ASP A 254 -14.88 12.36 18.98
N LYS A 255 -15.53 11.80 17.94
CA LYS A 255 -16.78 11.02 18.09
C LYS A 255 -16.61 9.77 18.96
N TYR A 256 -15.38 9.24 19.04
CA TYR A 256 -15.07 8.01 19.75
C TYR A 256 -14.51 8.26 21.15
N ARG A 257 -14.44 9.53 21.61
CA ARG A 257 -13.88 9.90 22.90
C ARG A 257 -14.43 9.03 24.03
N GLY A 258 -13.53 8.32 24.73
CA GLY A 258 -13.86 7.46 25.87
C GLY A 258 -14.55 6.14 25.53
N ARG A 259 -14.79 5.83 24.24
CA ARG A 259 -15.38 4.53 23.83
C ARG A 259 -14.43 3.36 24.02
N PHE A 260 -13.13 3.64 24.17
CA PHE A 260 -12.07 2.63 24.25
C PHE A 260 -11.43 2.53 25.65
N ASP A 261 -11.95 3.25 26.64
CA ASP A 261 -11.46 3.24 28.03
C ASP A 261 -11.56 1.86 28.72
N VAL A 262 -12.41 0.99 28.17
CA VAL A 262 -12.60 -0.40 28.63
C VAL A 262 -11.40 -1.30 28.31
N GLY A 263 -10.54 -0.90 27.36
CA GLY A 263 -9.38 -1.69 26.93
C GLY A 263 -9.71 -2.79 25.92
N TRP A 264 -8.66 -3.32 25.26
CA TRP A 264 -8.82 -4.31 24.18
C TRP A 264 -9.40 -5.64 24.66
N ASP A 265 -9.07 -6.12 25.85
CA ASP A 265 -9.55 -7.43 26.32
C ASP A 265 -11.08 -7.42 26.47
N ALA A 266 -11.64 -6.39 27.12
CA ALA A 266 -13.10 -6.24 27.26
C ALA A 266 -13.77 -5.94 25.90
N LEU A 267 -13.15 -5.11 25.06
CA LEU A 267 -13.68 -4.80 23.73
C LEU A 267 -13.80 -6.04 22.82
N ARG A 268 -12.88 -7.01 22.96
CA ARG A 268 -12.99 -8.31 22.26
C ARG A 268 -14.24 -9.06 22.68
N GLU A 269 -14.54 -9.12 23.98
CA GLU A 269 -15.75 -9.77 24.48
C GLU A 269 -17.03 -9.07 23.99
N GLU A 270 -17.06 -7.73 24.01
CA GLU A 270 -18.18 -6.93 23.51
C GLU A 270 -18.39 -7.12 21.99
N THR A 271 -17.32 -7.10 21.21
CA THR A 271 -17.37 -7.31 19.76
C THR A 271 -17.81 -8.72 19.43
N PHE A 272 -17.31 -9.73 20.15
CA PHE A 272 -17.72 -11.11 20.00
C PHE A 272 -19.20 -11.33 20.30
N ALA A 273 -19.72 -10.72 21.37
CA ALA A 273 -21.14 -10.78 21.71
C ALA A 273 -22.01 -10.16 20.59
N ARG A 274 -21.62 -8.98 20.08
CA ARG A 274 -22.30 -8.32 18.96
C ARG A 274 -22.23 -9.11 17.66
N GLN A 275 -21.11 -9.76 17.38
CA GLN A 275 -20.96 -10.64 16.22
C GLN A 275 -21.93 -11.83 16.25
N LYS A 276 -22.14 -12.42 17.43
CA LYS A 276 -23.15 -13.47 17.63
C LYS A 276 -24.57 -12.94 17.47
N GLU A 277 -24.87 -11.77 18.05
CA GLU A 277 -26.17 -11.12 17.92
C GLU A 277 -26.52 -10.81 16.46
N LEU A 278 -25.54 -10.31 15.70
CA LEU A 278 -25.69 -9.99 14.28
C LEU A 278 -25.73 -11.25 13.39
N GLY A 279 -25.34 -12.41 13.91
CA GLY A 279 -25.28 -13.68 13.18
C GLY A 279 -24.17 -13.75 12.13
N VAL A 280 -23.11 -12.92 12.26
CA VAL A 280 -21.94 -12.96 11.36
C VAL A 280 -20.95 -14.07 11.74
N ILE A 281 -21.04 -14.57 12.97
CA ILE A 281 -20.34 -15.77 13.44
C ILE A 281 -21.36 -16.75 14.06
N PRO A 282 -21.04 -18.06 14.13
CA PRO A 282 -21.92 -19.05 14.75
C PRO A 282 -22.19 -18.78 16.24
N ALA A 283 -23.38 -19.15 16.73
CA ALA A 283 -23.76 -18.98 18.13
C ALA A 283 -22.86 -19.76 19.11
N ASP A 284 -22.35 -20.91 18.66
CA ASP A 284 -21.42 -21.80 19.38
C ASP A 284 -19.94 -21.47 19.11
N CYS A 285 -19.64 -20.42 18.33
CA CYS A 285 -18.27 -19.93 18.16
C CYS A 285 -17.62 -19.69 19.52
N GLN A 286 -16.31 -19.93 19.60
CA GLN A 286 -15.48 -19.64 20.77
C GLN A 286 -14.62 -18.41 20.49
N LEU A 287 -14.42 -17.58 21.50
CA LEU A 287 -13.46 -16.48 21.43
C LEU A 287 -12.07 -17.05 21.66
N THR A 288 -11.12 -16.76 20.77
CA THR A 288 -9.74 -17.22 20.93
C THR A 288 -9.07 -16.54 22.11
N ALA A 289 -8.18 -17.27 22.78
CA ALA A 289 -7.35 -16.71 23.84
C ALA A 289 -6.38 -15.67 23.27
N ARG A 290 -6.04 -14.67 24.07
CA ARG A 290 -4.93 -13.76 23.76
C ARG A 290 -3.61 -14.51 23.88
N HIS A 291 -2.74 -14.34 22.89
CA HIS A 291 -1.39 -14.89 22.91
C HIS A 291 -0.51 -14.23 23.98
N ALA A 292 0.45 -14.98 24.52
CA ALA A 292 1.31 -14.50 25.61
C ALA A 292 2.21 -13.33 25.19
N GLU A 293 2.50 -13.22 23.90
CA GLU A 293 3.29 -12.14 23.30
C GLU A 293 2.56 -10.80 23.24
N ILE A 294 1.24 -10.78 23.46
CA ILE A 294 0.40 -9.58 23.47
C ILE A 294 0.08 -9.25 24.93
N PRO A 295 0.47 -8.09 25.49
CA PRO A 295 0.14 -7.73 26.88
C PRO A 295 -1.37 -7.66 27.16
N ALA A 296 -1.77 -7.92 28.41
CA ALA A 296 -3.13 -7.60 28.85
C ALA A 296 -3.31 -6.08 28.96
N TRP A 297 -4.54 -5.59 28.81
CA TRP A 297 -4.83 -4.17 29.04
C TRP A 297 -4.44 -3.72 30.46
N ASP A 298 -4.71 -4.57 31.45
CA ASP A 298 -4.42 -4.30 32.86
C ASP A 298 -2.92 -4.33 33.18
N ASP A 299 -2.10 -4.95 32.32
CA ASP A 299 -0.64 -4.99 32.47
C ASP A 299 0.04 -3.74 31.89
N MET A 300 -0.70 -2.91 31.13
CA MET A 300 -0.16 -1.69 30.54
C MET A 300 0.04 -0.58 31.58
N PRO A 301 1.09 0.26 31.45
CA PRO A 301 1.29 1.42 32.31
C PRO A 301 0.08 2.36 32.32
N GLU A 302 -0.36 2.79 33.51
CA GLU A 302 -1.51 3.68 33.68
C GLU A 302 -1.35 5.03 32.96
N ASP A 303 -0.14 5.57 32.88
CA ASP A 303 0.17 6.81 32.18
C ASP A 303 0.14 6.68 30.65
N LEU A 304 0.20 5.45 30.13
CA LEU A 304 0.11 5.13 28.71
C LEU A 304 -1.34 4.89 28.25
N LYS A 305 -2.25 4.47 29.14
CA LYS A 305 -3.66 4.17 28.79
C LYS A 305 -4.37 5.30 28.03
N PRO A 306 -4.23 6.60 28.38
CA PRO A 306 -4.83 7.68 27.59
C PRO A 306 -4.34 7.74 26.14
N VAL A 307 -3.05 7.45 25.91
CA VAL A 307 -2.46 7.36 24.57
C VAL A 307 -3.06 6.17 23.81
N LEU A 308 -3.13 5.00 24.45
CA LEU A 308 -3.71 3.79 23.84
C LEU A 308 -5.17 4.01 23.43
N CYS A 309 -5.99 4.65 24.29
CA CYS A 309 -7.36 5.03 23.93
C CYS A 309 -7.36 5.96 22.71
N ARG A 310 -6.53 7.01 22.72
CA ARG A 310 -6.50 8.00 21.64
C ARG A 310 -6.07 7.40 20.30
N GLN A 311 -5.10 6.48 20.29
CA GLN A 311 -4.70 5.74 19.09
C GLN A 311 -5.91 5.04 18.44
N MET A 312 -6.74 4.39 19.26
CA MET A 312 -7.92 3.64 18.78
C MET A 312 -9.08 4.57 18.39
N GLU A 313 -9.26 5.70 19.08
CA GLU A 313 -10.21 6.76 18.68
C GLU A 313 -9.90 7.31 17.29
N VAL A 314 -8.63 7.56 17.01
CA VAL A 314 -8.15 8.06 15.71
C VAL A 314 -8.39 7.02 14.62
N TYR A 315 -8.01 5.76 14.83
CA TYR A 315 -8.29 4.67 13.89
C TYR A 315 -9.79 4.52 13.60
N ALA A 316 -10.63 4.50 14.64
CA ALA A 316 -12.07 4.34 14.47
C ALA A 316 -12.70 5.54 13.75
N GLY A 317 -12.22 6.75 14.03
CA GLY A 317 -12.58 7.95 13.28
C GLY A 317 -12.18 7.86 11.81
N PHE A 318 -10.97 7.35 11.52
CA PHE A 318 -10.47 7.21 10.15
C PHE A 318 -11.27 6.19 9.34
N LEU A 319 -11.66 5.06 9.96
CA LEU A 319 -12.53 4.07 9.33
C LEU A 319 -13.93 4.63 9.04
N GLU A 320 -14.55 5.34 9.98
CA GLU A 320 -15.85 5.97 9.77
C GLU A 320 -15.79 7.07 8.69
N TYR A 321 -14.71 7.86 8.67
CA TYR A 321 -14.48 8.89 7.64
C TYR A 321 -14.34 8.27 6.24
N THR A 322 -13.65 7.14 6.16
CA THR A 322 -13.47 6.39 4.91
C THR A 322 -14.80 5.84 4.42
N ASP A 323 -15.57 5.19 5.29
CA ASP A 323 -16.89 4.65 4.95
C ASP A 323 -17.89 5.75 4.56
N HIS A 324 -17.79 6.94 5.15
CA HIS A 324 -18.56 8.12 4.73
C HIS A 324 -18.26 8.51 3.27
N HIS A 325 -16.98 8.56 2.88
CA HIS A 325 -16.59 8.92 1.51
C HIS A 325 -16.84 7.80 0.50
N VAL A 326 -16.80 6.53 0.92
CA VAL A 326 -17.37 5.43 0.12
C VAL A 326 -18.88 5.63 -0.09
N GLY A 327 -19.60 6.11 0.94
CA GLY A 327 -21.00 6.50 0.85
C GLY A 327 -21.26 7.53 -0.23
N ARG A 328 -20.40 8.56 -0.34
CA ARG A 328 -20.48 9.56 -1.42
C ARG A 328 -20.34 8.95 -2.82
N LEU A 329 -19.50 7.93 -3.00
CA LEU A 329 -19.42 7.19 -4.28
C LEU A 329 -20.73 6.46 -4.58
N VAL A 330 -21.26 5.73 -3.60
CA VAL A 330 -22.53 4.99 -3.73
C VAL A 330 -23.68 5.94 -4.04
N ASP A 331 -23.78 7.06 -3.33
CA ASP A 331 -24.77 8.11 -3.57
C ASP A 331 -24.63 8.74 -4.96
N GLY A 332 -23.39 8.91 -5.43
CA GLY A 332 -23.09 9.36 -6.79
C GLY A 332 -23.60 8.38 -7.85
N LEU A 333 -23.35 7.09 -7.69
CA LEU A 333 -23.88 6.04 -8.59
C LEU A 333 -25.41 5.98 -8.56
N GLN A 334 -26.01 6.15 -7.38
CA GLN A 334 -27.46 6.19 -7.21
C GLN A 334 -28.06 7.41 -7.93
N SER A 335 -27.43 8.58 -7.81
CA SER A 335 -27.85 9.82 -8.45
C SER A 335 -27.73 9.77 -9.97
N LEU A 336 -26.75 9.04 -10.49
CA LEU A 336 -26.60 8.74 -11.92
C LEU A 336 -27.58 7.65 -12.41
N GLY A 337 -28.29 6.97 -11.51
CA GLY A 337 -29.23 5.90 -11.84
C GLY A 337 -28.55 4.61 -12.32
N VAL A 338 -27.28 4.39 -11.95
CA VAL A 338 -26.48 3.22 -12.39
C VAL A 338 -26.12 2.26 -11.27
N LEU A 339 -26.48 2.56 -10.01
CA LEU A 339 -26.16 1.70 -8.86
C LEU A 339 -26.77 0.29 -9.00
N ASP A 340 -28.02 0.18 -9.47
CA ASP A 340 -28.68 -1.13 -9.66
C ASP A 340 -27.93 -2.02 -10.67
N ASP A 341 -27.28 -1.39 -11.66
CA ASP A 341 -26.46 -2.03 -12.70
C ASP A 341 -24.96 -2.01 -12.38
N THR A 342 -24.59 -1.82 -11.12
CA THR A 342 -23.19 -1.86 -10.67
C THR A 342 -22.98 -3.02 -9.72
N LEU A 343 -22.05 -3.91 -10.07
CA LEU A 343 -21.50 -4.91 -9.16
C LEU A 343 -20.50 -4.23 -8.23
N VAL A 344 -20.90 -4.08 -6.97
CA VAL A 344 -20.07 -3.51 -5.92
C VAL A 344 -19.48 -4.63 -5.09
N PHE A 345 -18.15 -4.68 -5.02
CA PHE A 345 -17.42 -5.40 -3.98
C PHE A 345 -16.92 -4.38 -2.97
N TYR A 346 -17.26 -4.55 -1.70
CA TYR A 346 -16.69 -3.78 -0.60
C TYR A 346 -15.98 -4.74 0.34
N ILE A 347 -14.67 -4.84 0.17
CA ILE A 347 -13.77 -5.72 0.92
C ILE A 347 -13.19 -4.91 2.09
N ILE A 348 -13.57 -5.28 3.31
CA ILE A 348 -13.19 -4.59 4.54
C ILE A 348 -11.86 -5.18 5.03
N GLY A 349 -10.79 -4.73 4.37
CA GLY A 349 -9.40 -5.10 4.65
C GLY A 349 -8.79 -5.98 3.55
N ASP A 350 -7.59 -5.62 3.10
CA ASP A 350 -6.72 -6.44 2.24
C ASP A 350 -5.88 -7.46 3.03
N ASN A 351 -5.93 -7.35 4.35
CA ASN A 351 -5.42 -8.29 5.34
C ASN A 351 -6.08 -7.99 6.69
N GLY A 352 -5.70 -8.75 7.72
CA GLY A 352 -6.03 -8.46 9.11
C GLY A 352 -5.57 -7.08 9.59
N ALA A 353 -5.93 -6.73 10.82
CA ALA A 353 -5.48 -5.50 11.46
C ALA A 353 -3.95 -5.47 11.61
N SER A 354 -3.32 -4.32 11.37
CA SER A 354 -1.86 -4.21 11.44
C SER A 354 -1.35 -4.19 12.88
N ALA A 355 -0.27 -4.92 13.16
CA ALA A 355 0.38 -4.94 14.47
C ALA A 355 1.72 -4.18 14.46
N GLU A 356 1.97 -3.34 13.45
CA GLU A 356 3.29 -2.72 13.21
C GLU A 356 3.61 -1.56 14.17
N GLY A 357 2.63 -1.09 14.94
CA GLY A 357 2.79 -0.03 15.93
C GLY A 357 3.43 -0.43 17.26
N THR A 358 4.08 -1.58 17.40
CA THR A 358 4.67 -2.07 18.67
C THR A 358 3.62 -2.35 19.78
N ILE A 359 4.09 -2.85 20.92
CA ILE A 359 3.24 -3.09 22.10
C ILE A 359 2.62 -1.80 22.68
N ASN A 360 3.20 -0.63 22.39
CA ASN A 360 2.76 0.66 22.95
C ASN A 360 1.98 1.54 21.95
N GLY A 361 1.93 1.16 20.67
CA GLY A 361 1.65 2.08 19.58
C GLY A 361 2.85 2.98 19.27
N THR A 362 2.73 3.81 18.24
CA THR A 362 3.77 4.77 17.83
C THR A 362 3.18 6.14 17.57
N TYR A 363 3.95 7.18 17.83
CA TYR A 363 3.66 8.53 17.34
C TYR A 363 4.25 8.74 15.94
N ASN A 364 5.41 8.13 15.67
CA ASN A 364 6.05 8.03 14.36
C ASN A 364 6.54 6.59 14.10
N GLU A 365 5.85 5.85 13.22
CA GLU A 365 6.20 4.45 12.94
C GLU A 365 7.54 4.26 12.22
N MET A 366 8.05 5.28 11.53
CA MET A 366 9.38 5.22 10.90
C MET A 366 10.47 4.94 11.94
N LEU A 367 10.29 5.35 13.19
CA LEU A 367 11.24 5.03 14.26
C LEU A 367 11.29 3.54 14.54
N ASN A 368 10.15 2.84 14.52
CA ASN A 368 10.11 1.39 14.68
C ASN A 368 10.82 0.69 13.51
N PHE A 369 10.56 1.11 12.27
CA PHE A 369 11.24 0.58 11.07
C PHE A 369 12.75 0.80 11.07
N ASN A 370 13.24 1.79 11.83
CA ASN A 370 14.66 2.04 12.02
C ASN A 370 15.26 1.42 13.30
N GLY A 371 14.48 0.65 14.07
CA GLY A 371 14.94 0.04 15.34
C GLY A 371 15.12 1.07 16.47
N LEU A 372 14.39 2.18 16.42
CA LEU A 372 14.44 3.30 17.36
C LEU A 372 13.13 3.49 18.14
N ALA A 373 12.30 2.46 18.23
CA ALA A 373 11.02 2.50 18.96
C ALA A 373 11.17 2.94 20.43
N ASP A 374 12.29 2.60 21.08
CA ASP A 374 12.57 2.96 22.49
C ASP A 374 12.65 4.47 22.75
N ILE A 375 12.80 5.30 21.70
CA ILE A 375 12.76 6.77 21.85
C ILE A 375 11.35 7.24 22.24
N GLU A 376 10.30 6.54 21.80
CA GLU A 376 8.90 6.90 22.06
C GLU A 376 8.42 6.37 23.41
N THR A 377 8.92 6.96 24.48
CA THR A 377 8.47 6.63 25.85
C THR A 377 6.98 6.97 26.08
N PRO A 378 6.30 6.37 27.07
CA PRO A 378 4.93 6.74 27.43
C PRO A 378 4.74 8.24 27.63
N ARG A 379 5.64 8.89 28.37
CA ARG A 379 5.61 10.35 28.57
C ARG A 379 5.75 11.13 27.25
N PHE A 380 6.63 10.70 26.36
CA PHE A 380 6.82 11.34 25.06
C PHE A 380 5.52 11.37 24.25
N MET A 381 4.78 10.27 24.24
CA MET A 381 3.50 10.17 23.55
C MET A 381 2.39 10.93 24.28
N THR A 382 2.34 10.87 25.62
CA THR A 382 1.35 11.60 26.42
C THR A 382 1.49 13.12 26.25
N ASP A 383 2.71 13.64 26.17
CA ASP A 383 2.97 15.07 25.90
C ASP A 383 2.53 15.51 24.48
N ARG A 384 2.14 14.57 23.60
CA ARG A 384 1.70 14.78 22.21
C ARG A 384 0.31 14.21 21.93
N LEU A 385 -0.47 13.90 22.97
CA LEU A 385 -1.74 13.21 22.87
C LEU A 385 -2.73 13.88 21.90
N ASP A 386 -2.75 15.22 21.89
CA ASP A 386 -3.63 16.04 21.06
C ASP A 386 -3.22 16.11 19.59
N LYS A 387 -2.00 15.68 19.26
CA LYS A 387 -1.45 15.66 17.89
C LYS A 387 -1.73 14.36 17.14
N PHE A 388 -2.07 13.27 17.82
CA PHE A 388 -2.40 11.99 17.19
C PHE A 388 -3.55 12.15 16.18
N GLY A 389 -3.30 11.67 14.96
CA GLY A 389 -4.19 11.76 13.81
C GLY A 389 -4.06 13.03 12.99
N GLY A 390 -3.30 14.01 13.46
CA GLY A 390 -3.04 15.27 12.77
C GLY A 390 -1.81 15.22 11.86
N PRO A 391 -1.50 16.34 11.18
CA PRO A 391 -0.38 16.43 10.23
C PRO A 391 1.01 16.34 10.86
N GLU A 392 1.13 16.45 12.19
CA GLU A 392 2.40 16.40 12.92
C GLU A 392 2.80 14.99 13.39
N SER A 393 1.91 14.01 13.23
CA SER A 393 2.14 12.62 13.63
C SER A 393 2.32 11.72 12.41
N TYR A 394 2.83 10.51 12.64
CA TYR A 394 2.82 9.41 11.67
C TYR A 394 2.50 8.13 12.44
N ASN A 395 1.33 8.15 13.08
CA ASN A 395 1.04 7.30 14.22
C ASN A 395 0.41 5.96 13.84
N HIS A 396 0.76 4.93 14.62
CA HIS A 396 0.17 3.59 14.57
C HIS A 396 -0.38 3.21 15.97
N TYR A 397 -1.44 2.40 16.03
CA TYR A 397 -1.96 1.88 17.30
C TYR A 397 -1.15 0.67 17.82
N SER A 398 -1.32 0.34 19.10
CA SER A 398 -0.66 -0.82 19.73
C SER A 398 -1.14 -2.21 19.25
N VAL A 399 -0.27 -3.22 19.35
CA VAL A 399 -0.58 -4.64 19.03
C VAL A 399 -1.85 -5.16 19.72
N GLY A 400 -2.16 -4.69 20.94
CA GLY A 400 -3.39 -5.07 21.64
C GLY A 400 -4.65 -4.67 20.88
N TRP A 401 -4.64 -3.48 20.26
CA TRP A 401 -5.74 -3.02 19.40
C TRP A 401 -5.83 -3.79 18.08
N ALA A 402 -4.70 -4.15 17.47
CA ALA A 402 -4.67 -5.00 16.27
C ALA A 402 -5.48 -6.29 16.51
N HIS A 403 -5.10 -7.03 17.55
CA HIS A 403 -5.75 -8.28 17.92
C HIS A 403 -7.23 -8.10 18.33
N ALA A 404 -7.58 -6.94 18.90
CA ALA A 404 -8.98 -6.64 19.18
C ALA A 404 -9.80 -6.46 17.89
N MET A 405 -9.23 -5.81 16.88
CA MET A 405 -9.88 -5.58 15.59
C MET A 405 -9.99 -6.85 14.75
N ASP A 406 -9.26 -7.92 15.07
CA ASP A 406 -9.38 -9.22 14.42
C ASP A 406 -10.30 -10.21 15.14
N THR A 407 -11.06 -9.75 16.14
CA THR A 407 -12.05 -10.57 16.86
C THR A 407 -12.97 -11.33 15.88
N PRO A 408 -13.18 -12.65 16.04
CA PRO A 408 -12.82 -13.49 17.19
C PRO A 408 -11.55 -14.32 16.99
N TYR A 409 -10.70 -13.97 16.04
CA TYR A 409 -9.63 -14.85 15.55
C TYR A 409 -8.32 -14.70 16.33
N GLN A 410 -7.41 -15.64 16.06
CA GLN A 410 -6.02 -15.58 16.49
C GLN A 410 -5.20 -14.69 15.55
N TRP A 411 -4.19 -14.02 16.11
CA TRP A 411 -3.20 -13.21 15.39
C TRP A 411 -3.78 -12.08 14.53
N THR A 412 -2.94 -11.52 13.67
CA THR A 412 -3.12 -10.23 12.98
C THR A 412 -2.47 -10.27 11.58
N LYS A 413 -2.41 -9.13 10.88
CA LYS A 413 -1.61 -8.94 9.64
C LYS A 413 -0.23 -9.62 9.71
N GLN A 414 0.26 -10.07 8.56
CA GLN A 414 1.48 -10.87 8.36
C GLN A 414 1.42 -12.33 8.83
N VAL A 415 0.49 -12.71 9.71
CA VAL A 415 0.33 -14.12 10.16
C VAL A 415 -0.65 -14.86 9.25
N ALA A 416 -0.19 -15.23 8.06
CA ALA A 416 -1.00 -15.93 7.07
C ALA A 416 -1.52 -17.31 7.51
N SER A 417 -0.92 -17.88 8.56
CA SER A 417 -1.32 -19.16 9.14
C SER A 417 -2.68 -19.08 9.87
N HIS A 418 -3.13 -17.89 10.28
CA HIS A 418 -4.34 -17.74 11.10
C HIS A 418 -5.37 -16.79 10.51
N TRP A 419 -6.62 -16.97 10.89
CA TRP A 419 -7.75 -16.19 10.35
C TRP A 419 -7.75 -14.72 10.76
N GLY A 420 -7.07 -14.33 11.83
CA GLY A 420 -6.90 -12.91 12.14
C GLY A 420 -6.06 -12.18 11.09
N GLY A 421 -5.10 -12.86 10.46
CA GLY A 421 -4.31 -12.28 9.38
C GLY A 421 -5.00 -12.28 8.02
N THR A 422 -5.91 -13.21 7.75
CA THR A 422 -6.43 -13.46 6.39
C THR A 422 -7.92 -13.27 6.23
N ARG A 423 -8.76 -13.37 7.26
CA ARG A 423 -10.21 -13.34 7.08
C ARG A 423 -10.73 -11.91 7.17
N ASN A 424 -11.43 -11.46 6.13
CA ASN A 424 -11.96 -10.11 6.03
C ASN A 424 -13.46 -10.12 5.74
N GLY A 425 -14.20 -9.20 6.36
CA GLY A 425 -15.61 -9.03 6.06
C GLY A 425 -15.78 -8.49 4.64
N THR A 426 -16.59 -9.15 3.80
CA THR A 426 -16.79 -8.72 2.41
C THR A 426 -18.26 -8.57 2.10
N ILE A 427 -18.62 -7.49 1.40
CA ILE A 427 -19.98 -7.20 0.97
C ILE A 427 -20.05 -7.23 -0.55
N VAL A 428 -21.08 -7.88 -1.10
CA VAL A 428 -21.37 -7.88 -2.53
C VAL A 428 -22.77 -7.32 -2.75
N HIS A 429 -22.89 -6.27 -3.56
CA HIS A 429 -24.15 -5.59 -3.86
C HIS A 429 -24.30 -5.42 -5.36
N TRP A 430 -25.36 -5.97 -5.94
CA TRP A 430 -25.70 -5.84 -7.36
C TRP A 430 -27.19 -6.12 -7.60
N PRO A 431 -28.07 -5.11 -7.45
CA PRO A 431 -29.52 -5.33 -7.49
C PRO A 431 -30.06 -5.98 -8.77
N ASN A 432 -29.43 -5.75 -9.92
CA ASN A 432 -29.82 -6.41 -11.17
C ASN A 432 -29.45 -7.90 -11.26
N GLY A 433 -28.47 -8.36 -10.47
CA GLY A 433 -28.00 -9.75 -10.49
C GLY A 433 -28.09 -10.50 -9.17
N ILE A 434 -28.60 -9.87 -8.10
CA ILE A 434 -28.77 -10.45 -6.77
C ILE A 434 -30.16 -10.07 -6.25
N ALA A 435 -31.02 -11.08 -6.06
CA ALA A 435 -32.35 -10.87 -5.49
C ALA A 435 -32.34 -10.79 -3.96
N ALA A 436 -31.38 -11.47 -3.33
CA ALA A 436 -31.19 -11.52 -1.88
C ALA A 436 -30.86 -10.14 -1.29
N LYS A 437 -31.32 -9.90 -0.06
CA LYS A 437 -31.08 -8.65 0.68
C LYS A 437 -30.76 -8.92 2.14
N GLY A 438 -29.57 -8.51 2.59
CA GLY A 438 -29.16 -8.65 3.98
C GLY A 438 -28.77 -10.07 4.37
N GLU A 439 -28.57 -10.96 3.40
CA GLU A 439 -28.29 -12.37 3.66
C GLU A 439 -26.80 -12.66 3.84
N MET A 440 -26.51 -13.72 4.60
CA MET A 440 -25.15 -14.22 4.82
C MET A 440 -24.76 -15.28 3.78
N ARG A 441 -23.48 -15.32 3.44
CA ARG A 441 -22.84 -16.36 2.63
C ARG A 441 -21.71 -17.01 3.43
N TRP A 442 -21.82 -18.32 3.57
CA TRP A 442 -20.98 -19.18 4.43
C TRP A 442 -19.99 -20.02 3.61
N GLN A 443 -19.89 -19.75 2.31
CA GLN A 443 -18.98 -20.42 1.42
C GLN A 443 -17.55 -19.92 1.67
N PHE A 444 -16.57 -20.83 1.66
CA PHE A 444 -15.16 -20.44 1.69
C PHE A 444 -14.78 -19.77 0.36
N HIS A 445 -14.20 -18.58 0.45
CA HIS A 445 -13.71 -17.83 -0.69
C HIS A 445 -12.37 -17.16 -0.38
N HIS A 446 -11.56 -16.98 -1.41
CA HIS A 446 -10.30 -16.26 -1.34
C HIS A 446 -10.31 -15.08 -2.33
N VAL A 447 -9.45 -14.08 -2.13
CA VAL A 447 -9.42 -12.87 -2.95
C VAL A 447 -9.23 -13.14 -4.46
N ILE A 448 -8.61 -14.27 -4.81
CA ILE A 448 -8.44 -14.72 -6.20
C ILE A 448 -9.76 -15.09 -6.90
N ASP A 449 -10.85 -15.24 -6.15
CA ASP A 449 -12.18 -15.57 -6.65
C ASP A 449 -12.92 -14.34 -7.22
N VAL A 450 -12.46 -13.12 -6.91
CA VAL A 450 -13.12 -11.88 -7.35
C VAL A 450 -12.99 -11.66 -8.86
N ALA A 451 -11.79 -11.82 -9.43
CA ALA A 451 -11.58 -11.64 -10.86
C ALA A 451 -12.43 -12.58 -11.74
N PRO A 452 -12.49 -13.92 -11.51
CA PRO A 452 -13.40 -14.78 -12.27
C PRO A 452 -14.88 -14.45 -12.04
N THR A 453 -15.25 -13.96 -10.85
CA THR A 453 -16.63 -13.50 -10.59
C THR A 453 -17.00 -12.30 -11.46
N ILE A 454 -16.09 -11.32 -11.59
CA ILE A 454 -16.28 -10.16 -12.46
C ILE A 454 -16.42 -10.59 -13.92
N LEU A 455 -15.59 -11.54 -14.38
CA LEU A 455 -15.69 -12.07 -15.75
C LEU A 455 -17.02 -12.77 -15.99
N GLU A 456 -17.47 -13.63 -15.07
CA GLU A 456 -18.76 -14.33 -15.17
C GLU A 456 -19.92 -13.34 -15.20
N ALA A 457 -19.95 -12.36 -14.29
CA ALA A 457 -20.97 -11.32 -14.26
C ALA A 457 -21.01 -10.47 -15.55
N ALA A 458 -19.84 -10.23 -16.18
CA ALA A 458 -19.74 -9.53 -17.44
C ALA A 458 -20.04 -10.40 -18.69
N GLY A 459 -20.29 -11.70 -18.52
CA GLY A 459 -20.47 -12.64 -19.63
C GLY A 459 -19.20 -12.83 -20.47
N LEU A 460 -18.03 -12.67 -19.86
CA LEU A 460 -16.72 -12.75 -20.50
C LEU A 460 -16.02 -14.06 -20.16
N PRO A 461 -15.38 -14.73 -21.15
CA PRO A 461 -14.53 -15.87 -20.85
C PRO A 461 -13.19 -15.41 -20.28
N GLU A 462 -12.50 -16.34 -19.61
CA GLU A 462 -11.09 -16.18 -19.32
C GLU A 462 -10.27 -16.05 -20.63
N PRO A 463 -9.30 -15.12 -20.72
CA PRO A 463 -8.43 -15.01 -21.88
C PRO A 463 -7.40 -16.15 -21.93
N LEU A 464 -7.28 -16.80 -23.09
CA LEU A 464 -6.21 -17.76 -23.39
C LEU A 464 -4.94 -17.06 -23.89
N PHE A 465 -5.09 -15.93 -24.59
CA PHE A 465 -3.99 -15.11 -25.08
C PHE A 465 -4.26 -13.63 -24.82
N VAL A 466 -3.24 -12.91 -24.33
CA VAL A 466 -3.25 -11.46 -24.22
C VAL A 466 -1.97 -10.91 -24.85
N ASN A 467 -2.12 -9.99 -25.81
CA ASN A 467 -1.01 -9.38 -26.56
C ASN A 467 -0.06 -10.42 -27.16
N GLY A 468 -0.60 -11.53 -27.66
CA GLY A 468 0.17 -12.63 -28.26
C GLY A 468 0.87 -13.57 -27.26
N VAL A 469 0.71 -13.35 -25.95
CA VAL A 469 1.28 -14.20 -24.89
C VAL A 469 0.21 -15.15 -24.37
N GLN A 470 0.52 -16.45 -24.32
CA GLN A 470 -0.36 -17.45 -23.72
C GLN A 470 -0.47 -17.21 -22.22
N GLN A 471 -1.70 -17.22 -21.70
CA GLN A 471 -1.96 -16.96 -20.29
C GLN A 471 -1.99 -18.25 -19.48
N HIS A 472 -1.53 -18.19 -18.23
CA HIS A 472 -1.82 -19.23 -17.24
C HIS A 472 -3.31 -19.19 -16.88
N PRO A 473 -3.94 -20.34 -16.58
CA PRO A 473 -5.31 -20.34 -16.07
C PRO A 473 -5.49 -19.44 -14.83
N ILE A 474 -6.66 -18.84 -14.67
CA ILE A 474 -7.12 -18.27 -13.40
C ILE A 474 -7.18 -19.41 -12.39
N GLU A 475 -6.70 -19.15 -11.18
CA GLU A 475 -6.58 -20.16 -10.12
C GLU A 475 -7.75 -20.07 -9.13
N GLY A 476 -8.44 -18.94 -9.09
CA GLY A 476 -9.68 -18.77 -8.34
C GLY A 476 -10.92 -19.35 -9.01
N VAL A 477 -12.01 -19.40 -8.26
CA VAL A 477 -13.33 -19.84 -8.71
C VAL A 477 -14.34 -18.72 -8.52
N SER A 478 -15.24 -18.53 -9.49
CA SER A 478 -16.28 -17.50 -9.36
C SER A 478 -17.19 -17.76 -8.16
N MET A 479 -17.59 -16.68 -7.49
CA MET A 479 -18.53 -16.62 -6.36
C MET A 479 -20.00 -16.55 -6.83
N ALA A 480 -20.27 -16.36 -8.13
CA ALA A 480 -21.62 -16.12 -8.63
C ALA A 480 -22.62 -17.24 -8.28
N TYR A 481 -22.14 -18.48 -8.15
CA TYR A 481 -22.98 -19.62 -7.77
C TYR A 481 -23.61 -19.49 -6.39
N SER A 482 -23.02 -18.72 -5.47
CA SER A 482 -23.57 -18.49 -4.14
C SER A 482 -24.49 -17.28 -4.10
N PHE A 483 -24.63 -16.49 -5.17
CA PHE A 483 -25.41 -15.25 -5.12
C PHE A 483 -26.89 -15.52 -4.85
N ASP A 484 -27.47 -16.50 -5.54
CA ASP A 484 -28.88 -16.88 -5.40
C ASP A 484 -29.11 -18.16 -4.57
N ASP A 485 -28.04 -18.81 -4.11
CA ASP A 485 -28.12 -20.01 -3.26
C ASP A 485 -27.19 -19.90 -2.05
N ALA A 486 -27.74 -19.47 -0.93
CA ALA A 486 -27.03 -19.35 0.34
C ALA A 486 -26.50 -20.69 0.88
N GLN A 487 -27.05 -21.83 0.42
CA GLN A 487 -26.70 -23.17 0.88
C GLN A 487 -25.83 -23.94 -0.13
N ALA A 488 -25.41 -23.29 -1.21
CA ALA A 488 -24.54 -23.92 -2.19
C ALA A 488 -23.23 -24.41 -1.54
N PRO A 489 -22.72 -25.60 -1.91
CA PRO A 489 -21.47 -26.11 -1.37
C PRO A 489 -20.27 -25.27 -1.84
N ASP A 490 -19.21 -25.22 -1.03
CA ASP A 490 -17.93 -24.59 -1.39
C ASP A 490 -17.46 -25.08 -2.77
N ARG A 491 -17.18 -24.15 -3.69
CA ARG A 491 -16.45 -24.45 -4.93
C ARG A 491 -14.94 -24.27 -4.78
N HIS A 492 -14.52 -23.41 -3.85
CA HIS A 492 -13.12 -23.22 -3.50
C HIS A 492 -12.74 -24.19 -2.37
N GLU A 493 -12.30 -25.39 -2.74
CA GLU A 493 -12.10 -26.47 -1.75
C GLU A 493 -10.71 -26.47 -1.09
N THR A 494 -9.71 -25.83 -1.69
CA THR A 494 -8.31 -25.83 -1.22
C THR A 494 -7.64 -24.49 -1.45
N GLN A 495 -6.99 -23.94 -0.42
CA GLN A 495 -6.18 -22.72 -0.53
C GLN A 495 -4.97 -22.84 0.39
N TYR A 496 -3.76 -22.61 -0.13
CA TYR A 496 -2.57 -22.45 0.70
C TYR A 496 -2.44 -20.99 1.17
N PHE A 497 -1.70 -20.80 2.25
CA PHE A 497 -1.32 -19.50 2.81
C PHE A 497 0.16 -19.54 3.16
N GLU A 498 0.89 -18.48 2.80
CA GLU A 498 2.26 -18.26 3.24
C GLU A 498 2.58 -16.76 3.26
N MET A 499 3.18 -16.31 4.36
CA MET A 499 3.75 -14.97 4.49
C MET A 499 4.85 -14.96 5.55
N PHE A 500 6.06 -14.53 5.19
CA PHE A 500 7.22 -14.47 6.09
C PHE A 500 7.49 -15.79 6.84
N GLY A 501 7.30 -16.93 6.19
CA GLY A 501 7.49 -18.26 6.78
C GLY A 501 6.30 -18.75 7.61
N ASN A 502 5.31 -17.91 7.92
CA ASN A 502 4.05 -18.36 8.51
C ASN A 502 3.27 -19.15 7.44
N ARG A 503 2.84 -20.36 7.74
CA ARG A 503 2.28 -21.29 6.74
C ARG A 503 0.90 -21.79 7.15
N GLY A 504 0.01 -21.96 6.19
CA GLY A 504 -1.31 -22.51 6.41
C GLY A 504 -1.88 -23.18 5.17
N ILE A 505 -2.76 -24.16 5.37
CA ILE A 505 -3.60 -24.69 4.28
C ILE A 505 -5.01 -24.90 4.76
N TYR A 506 -5.98 -24.46 3.95
CA TYR A 506 -7.38 -24.87 4.05
C TYR A 506 -7.64 -26.01 3.06
N HIS A 507 -8.33 -27.06 3.49
CA HIS A 507 -8.87 -28.10 2.61
C HIS A 507 -10.18 -28.66 3.15
N LYS A 508 -11.30 -28.38 2.45
CA LYS A 508 -12.63 -28.94 2.74
C LYS A 508 -13.02 -28.90 4.23
N GLY A 509 -12.94 -27.71 4.82
CA GLY A 509 -13.26 -27.49 6.23
C GLY A 509 -12.10 -27.73 7.21
N TRP A 510 -11.01 -28.36 6.80
CA TRP A 510 -9.85 -28.56 7.67
C TRP A 510 -8.77 -27.52 7.45
N THR A 511 -8.03 -27.16 8.49
CA THR A 511 -6.83 -26.33 8.37
C THR A 511 -5.64 -26.89 9.13
N ALA A 512 -4.47 -26.92 8.51
CA ALA A 512 -3.20 -27.13 9.20
C ALA A 512 -2.35 -25.87 9.06
N VAL A 513 -1.79 -25.40 10.16
CA VAL A 513 -1.18 -24.07 10.24
C VAL A 513 0.06 -24.07 11.14
N THR A 514 1.00 -23.16 10.90
CA THR A 514 2.15 -22.93 11.77
C THR A 514 2.54 -21.45 11.75
N LYS A 515 2.66 -20.83 12.93
CA LYS A 515 3.28 -19.52 13.10
C LYS A 515 4.79 -19.71 13.19
N HIS A 516 5.52 -18.98 12.36
CA HIS A 516 6.97 -18.97 12.33
C HIS A 516 7.57 -17.69 12.94
N LYS A 517 6.93 -16.54 12.69
CA LYS A 517 7.45 -15.21 13.03
C LYS A 517 6.44 -14.38 13.80
N THR A 518 6.91 -13.51 14.71
CA THR A 518 6.07 -12.54 15.41
C THR A 518 6.05 -11.19 14.67
N PRO A 519 4.90 -10.72 14.14
CA PRO A 519 4.86 -9.60 13.19
C PRO A 519 5.50 -8.30 13.65
N TRP A 520 5.37 -7.95 14.93
CA TRP A 520 5.87 -6.69 15.47
C TRP A 520 7.33 -6.72 15.91
N ILE A 521 8.01 -7.86 15.80
CA ILE A 521 9.45 -7.97 16.08
C ILE A 521 10.19 -7.82 14.74
N LEU A 522 10.44 -6.57 14.34
CA LEU A 522 11.02 -6.26 13.03
C LEU A 522 12.52 -6.53 12.95
N VAL A 523 13.23 -6.38 14.07
CA VAL A 523 14.69 -6.48 14.14
C VAL A 523 15.11 -7.42 15.26
N GLY A 524 16.02 -8.34 14.95
CA GLY A 524 16.71 -9.17 15.95
C GLY A 524 15.92 -10.38 16.47
N GLU A 525 14.76 -10.71 15.89
CA GLU A 525 14.10 -11.98 16.18
C GLU A 525 14.98 -13.15 15.71
N GLN A 526 15.15 -14.15 16.57
CA GLN A 526 15.76 -15.43 16.20
C GLN A 526 14.65 -16.44 15.95
N THR A 527 14.39 -16.72 14.68
CA THR A 527 13.45 -17.77 14.25
C THR A 527 14.07 -19.16 14.45
N VAL A 528 13.22 -20.16 14.67
CA VAL A 528 13.63 -21.57 14.69
C VAL A 528 13.82 -22.08 13.27
N ALA A 529 14.44 -23.25 13.07
CA ALA A 529 14.45 -23.85 11.73
C ALA A 529 13.02 -24.24 11.30
N PHE A 530 12.70 -24.13 10.01
CA PHE A 530 11.34 -24.46 9.50
C PHE A 530 10.86 -25.89 9.80
N ASP A 531 11.78 -26.84 10.01
CA ASP A 531 11.47 -28.23 10.40
C ASP A 531 11.14 -28.37 11.90
N ASP A 532 11.52 -27.40 12.71
CA ASP A 532 11.26 -27.33 14.16
C ASP A 532 9.99 -26.52 14.49
N ASP A 533 9.35 -25.92 13.49
CA ASP A 533 8.07 -25.22 13.62
C ASP A 533 6.96 -26.15 14.14
N VAL A 534 6.14 -25.62 15.06
CA VAL A 534 5.04 -26.36 15.66
C VAL A 534 3.76 -26.17 14.85
N TRP A 535 3.28 -27.25 14.23
CA TRP A 535 2.03 -27.24 13.49
C TRP A 535 0.81 -27.52 14.37
N GLU A 536 -0.27 -26.81 14.08
CA GLU A 536 -1.59 -26.93 14.68
C GLU A 536 -2.59 -27.45 13.64
N LEU A 537 -3.69 -28.05 14.12
CA LEU A 537 -4.74 -28.62 13.27
C LEU A 537 -6.14 -28.20 13.77
N TYR A 538 -6.99 -27.73 12.86
CA TYR A 538 -8.37 -27.32 13.19
C TYR A 538 -9.41 -27.90 12.22
N ASP A 539 -10.60 -28.21 12.73
CA ASP A 539 -11.80 -28.56 11.96
C ASP A 539 -12.76 -27.35 11.95
N THR A 540 -12.66 -26.51 10.93
CA THR A 540 -13.45 -25.27 10.82
C THR A 540 -14.93 -25.49 10.52
N THR A 541 -15.36 -26.75 10.32
CA THR A 541 -16.79 -27.11 10.27
C THR A 541 -17.44 -27.14 11.67
N LYS A 542 -16.63 -27.21 12.72
CA LYS A 542 -17.05 -27.22 14.13
C LYS A 542 -16.41 -26.10 14.95
N ASP A 543 -15.23 -25.65 14.54
CA ASP A 543 -14.46 -24.60 15.20
C ASP A 543 -14.26 -23.41 14.26
N TRP A 544 -15.18 -22.45 14.34
CA TRP A 544 -15.19 -21.27 13.48
C TRP A 544 -13.89 -20.45 13.54
N SER A 545 -13.30 -20.33 14.72
CA SER A 545 -12.28 -19.34 15.06
C SER A 545 -10.86 -19.89 15.19
N GLN A 546 -10.67 -21.20 14.97
CA GLN A 546 -9.41 -21.90 15.26
C GLN A 546 -9.08 -21.86 16.77
N ALA A 547 -10.06 -22.06 17.64
CA ALA A 547 -9.85 -22.03 19.09
C ALA A 547 -9.33 -23.36 19.68
N LYS A 548 -9.56 -24.52 19.02
CA LYS A 548 -9.18 -25.84 19.54
C LYS A 548 -8.22 -26.58 18.62
N ASP A 549 -6.94 -26.57 18.99
CA ASP A 549 -5.92 -27.38 18.32
C ASP A 549 -6.16 -28.90 18.53
N LEU A 550 -6.23 -29.63 17.43
CA LEU A 550 -6.44 -31.08 17.36
C LEU A 550 -5.16 -31.85 16.95
N ALA A 551 -4.02 -31.19 16.77
CA ALA A 551 -2.80 -31.80 16.24
C ALA A 551 -2.37 -33.06 17.02
N LYS A 552 -2.46 -33.02 18.35
CA LYS A 552 -2.15 -34.16 19.24
C LYS A 552 -3.21 -35.27 19.18
N GLU A 553 -4.46 -34.91 18.94
CA GLU A 553 -5.59 -35.86 18.86
C GLU A 553 -5.64 -36.56 17.49
N MET A 554 -5.21 -35.88 16.42
CA MET A 554 -5.33 -36.35 15.03
C MET A 554 -4.03 -36.16 14.21
N PRO A 555 -2.90 -36.76 14.62
CA PRO A 555 -1.60 -36.54 13.97
C PRO A 555 -1.56 -37.02 12.51
N GLU A 556 -2.31 -38.06 12.15
CA GLU A 556 -2.39 -38.55 10.78
C GLU A 556 -3.06 -37.53 9.84
N LYS A 557 -4.11 -36.85 10.32
CA LYS A 557 -4.81 -35.81 9.57
C LYS A 557 -3.94 -34.57 9.40
N LEU A 558 -3.17 -34.21 10.44
CA LEU A 558 -2.17 -33.15 10.34
C LEU A 558 -1.13 -33.46 9.26
N HIS A 559 -0.56 -34.67 9.28
CA HIS A 559 0.44 -35.08 8.30
C HIS A 559 -0.12 -35.17 6.86
N GLU A 560 -1.41 -35.49 6.69
CA GLU A 560 -2.10 -35.37 5.40
C GLU A 560 -2.08 -33.92 4.88
N LEU A 561 -2.46 -32.96 5.71
CA LEU A 561 -2.53 -31.55 5.31
C LEU A 561 -1.15 -30.90 5.14
N GLN A 562 -0.15 -31.26 5.95
CA GLN A 562 1.23 -30.80 5.76
C GLN A 562 1.78 -31.21 4.38
N ARG A 563 1.51 -32.45 3.95
CA ARG A 563 1.87 -32.91 2.60
C ARG A 563 1.11 -32.17 1.52
N LEU A 564 -0.18 -31.91 1.73
CA LEU A 564 -0.98 -31.13 0.78
C LEU A 564 -0.47 -29.68 0.68
N TRP A 565 -0.09 -29.06 1.79
CA TRP A 565 0.54 -27.75 1.81
C TRP A 565 1.80 -27.75 0.95
N LEU A 566 2.69 -28.74 1.11
CA LEU A 566 3.91 -28.81 0.30
C LEU A 566 3.63 -28.98 -1.21
N ILE A 567 2.59 -29.74 -1.57
CA ILE A 567 2.16 -29.92 -2.96
C ILE A 567 1.68 -28.59 -3.56
N GLU A 568 0.77 -27.89 -2.88
CA GLU A 568 0.24 -26.60 -3.36
C GLU A 568 1.32 -25.51 -3.33
N ALA A 569 2.18 -25.50 -2.31
CA ALA A 569 3.33 -24.61 -2.20
C ALA A 569 4.31 -24.76 -3.38
N THR A 570 4.59 -26.01 -3.78
CA THR A 570 5.42 -26.29 -4.96
C THR A 570 4.72 -25.88 -6.24
N ARG A 571 3.40 -26.13 -6.35
CA ARG A 571 2.60 -25.82 -7.53
C ARG A 571 2.54 -24.32 -7.83
N TYR A 572 2.48 -23.49 -6.79
CA TYR A 572 2.29 -22.05 -6.91
C TYR A 572 3.52 -21.22 -6.55
N ASN A 573 4.73 -21.81 -6.61
CA ASN A 573 6.02 -21.12 -6.42
C ASN A 573 6.21 -20.45 -5.05
N VAL A 574 5.71 -21.08 -3.98
CA VAL A 574 5.98 -20.63 -2.59
C VAL A 574 7.41 -20.98 -2.16
N LEU A 575 8.04 -21.96 -2.80
CA LEU A 575 9.40 -22.40 -2.45
C LEU A 575 10.47 -21.71 -3.33
N PRO A 576 11.65 -21.39 -2.78
CA PRO A 576 12.07 -21.59 -1.39
C PRO A 576 11.42 -20.59 -0.42
N LEU A 577 11.19 -21.01 0.83
CA LEU A 577 10.79 -20.12 1.91
C LEU A 577 11.98 -19.23 2.31
N ASP A 578 11.70 -17.98 2.65
CA ASP A 578 12.71 -16.98 3.03
C ASP A 578 12.17 -16.06 4.14
N ASP A 579 12.66 -16.27 5.36
CA ASP A 579 12.35 -15.52 6.57
C ASP A 579 13.32 -14.36 6.86
N ASP A 580 14.40 -14.18 6.08
CA ASP A 580 15.41 -13.14 6.27
C ASP A 580 14.94 -11.77 5.74
N THR A 581 13.97 -11.19 6.44
CA THR A 581 13.39 -9.89 6.07
C THR A 581 14.44 -8.76 6.05
N ALA A 582 15.41 -8.80 6.97
CA ALA A 582 16.41 -7.75 7.12
C ALA A 582 17.36 -7.67 5.91
N SER A 583 17.86 -8.81 5.42
CA SER A 583 18.68 -8.84 4.21
C SER A 583 17.89 -8.44 2.97
N ARG A 584 16.60 -8.77 2.90
CA ARG A 584 15.73 -8.47 1.77
C ARG A 584 15.36 -6.98 1.64
N ILE A 585 15.27 -6.26 2.75
CA ILE A 585 15.06 -4.80 2.73
C ILE A 585 16.29 -4.08 2.16
N ASN A 586 17.49 -4.59 2.42
CA ASN A 586 18.72 -3.98 1.92
C ASN A 586 18.89 -4.27 0.40
N PRO A 587 18.77 -3.27 -0.48
CA PRO A 587 18.92 -3.49 -1.92
C PRO A 587 20.33 -3.99 -2.32
N ASP A 588 21.36 -3.70 -1.52
CA ASP A 588 22.73 -4.16 -1.76
C ASP A 588 22.88 -5.68 -1.51
N LEU A 589 21.96 -6.29 -0.75
CA LEU A 589 21.97 -7.72 -0.37
C LEU A 589 20.87 -8.54 -1.07
N ALA A 590 19.70 -7.93 -1.30
CA ALA A 590 18.50 -8.62 -1.80
C ALA A 590 18.60 -9.13 -3.24
N GLY A 591 19.59 -8.65 -4.02
CA GLY A 591 19.80 -9.07 -5.40
C GLY A 591 18.76 -8.57 -6.42
N ARG A 592 17.81 -7.74 -5.98
CA ARG A 592 16.85 -7.06 -6.85
C ARG A 592 17.51 -5.95 -7.67
N PRO A 593 16.95 -5.56 -8.83
CA PRO A 593 17.45 -4.43 -9.60
C PRO A 593 17.41 -3.13 -8.78
N VAL A 594 18.43 -2.29 -8.99
CA VAL A 594 18.49 -0.91 -8.47
C VAL A 594 18.56 0.04 -9.65
N LEU A 595 17.73 1.10 -9.62
CA LEU A 595 17.63 2.06 -10.71
C LEU A 595 18.92 2.88 -10.86
N ILE A 596 19.43 3.40 -9.74
CA ILE A 596 20.66 4.21 -9.72
C ILE A 596 21.86 3.29 -9.47
N ARG A 597 22.80 3.29 -10.42
CA ARG A 597 24.04 2.50 -10.35
C ARG A 597 25.25 3.39 -10.17
N GLY A 598 26.20 2.96 -9.35
CA GLY A 598 27.46 3.64 -9.10
C GLY A 598 27.45 4.51 -7.84
N ASN A 599 28.43 5.41 -7.73
CA ASN A 599 28.70 6.19 -6.52
C ASN A 599 28.30 7.67 -6.62
N THR A 600 27.61 8.06 -7.70
CA THR A 600 27.22 9.45 -7.96
C THR A 600 25.88 9.54 -8.67
N GLN A 601 25.08 10.54 -8.37
CA GLN A 601 23.85 10.88 -9.09
C GLN A 601 23.72 12.39 -9.24
N VAL A 602 23.28 12.86 -10.41
CA VAL A 602 22.98 14.27 -10.66
C VAL A 602 21.48 14.46 -10.76
N LEU A 603 20.95 15.43 -10.03
CA LEU A 603 19.55 15.81 -9.95
C LEU A 603 19.38 17.26 -10.40
N PHE A 604 18.18 17.59 -10.87
CA PHE A 604 17.81 18.91 -11.38
C PHE A 604 16.50 19.36 -10.74
N SER A 605 16.27 20.68 -10.71
CA SER A 605 14.99 21.23 -10.29
C SER A 605 13.84 20.70 -11.13
N ASN A 606 12.66 20.61 -10.52
CA ASN A 606 11.42 20.12 -11.14
C ASN A 606 11.45 18.63 -11.55
N MET A 607 12.37 17.82 -11.01
CA MET A 607 12.29 16.36 -11.15
C MET A 607 11.14 15.76 -10.33
N GLY A 608 10.84 16.35 -9.16
CA GLY A 608 9.66 16.11 -8.30
C GLY A 608 9.53 14.69 -7.73
N ARG A 609 9.37 14.59 -6.40
CA ARG A 609 8.92 13.39 -5.66
C ARG A 609 9.63 12.09 -6.07
N LEU A 610 10.96 12.13 -6.10
CA LEU A 610 11.74 10.93 -6.39
C LEU A 610 11.74 10.01 -5.16
N SER A 611 11.07 8.86 -5.22
CA SER A 611 11.10 7.89 -4.12
C SER A 611 12.53 7.54 -3.68
N GLU A 612 12.73 7.12 -2.43
CA GLU A 612 14.06 6.75 -1.94
C GLU A 612 14.77 5.70 -2.80
N ASN A 613 14.02 4.80 -3.45
CA ASN A 613 14.54 3.77 -4.35
C ASN A 613 15.01 4.31 -5.71
N CYS A 614 14.65 5.56 -6.05
CA CYS A 614 15.09 6.29 -7.24
C CYS A 614 16.30 7.20 -6.98
N VAL A 615 16.82 7.21 -5.75
CA VAL A 615 17.89 8.10 -5.30
C VAL A 615 19.08 7.28 -4.81
N LEU A 616 20.29 7.81 -4.98
CA LEU A 616 21.52 7.22 -4.46
C LEU A 616 21.37 6.98 -2.95
N ASN A 617 21.56 5.73 -2.51
CA ASN A 617 21.38 5.39 -1.10
C ASN A 617 22.52 5.97 -0.24
N LEU A 618 22.23 7.03 0.51
CA LEU A 618 23.16 7.75 1.40
C LEU A 618 23.21 7.18 2.82
N LYS A 619 22.28 6.27 3.18
CA LYS A 619 22.15 5.75 4.54
C LYS A 619 23.40 4.96 4.94
N ASN A 620 23.84 5.18 6.19
CA ASN A 620 25.01 4.53 6.80
C ASN A 620 26.34 4.73 6.04
N LYS A 621 26.47 5.83 5.29
CA LYS A 621 27.62 6.11 4.42
C LYS A 621 28.05 7.56 4.55
N SER A 622 29.36 7.80 4.46
CA SER A 622 29.87 9.15 4.21
C SER A 622 29.44 9.58 2.81
N HIS A 623 28.99 10.82 2.68
CA HIS A 623 28.42 11.32 1.44
C HIS A 623 28.62 12.82 1.28
N THR A 624 28.44 13.31 0.05
CA THR A 624 28.47 14.73 -0.28
C THR A 624 27.25 15.13 -1.09
N VAL A 625 26.77 16.35 -0.84
CA VAL A 625 25.73 17.02 -1.61
C VAL A 625 26.32 18.33 -2.13
N THR A 626 26.52 18.43 -3.45
CA THR A 626 27.07 19.62 -4.10
C THR A 626 26.01 20.23 -5.00
N ALA A 627 25.74 21.52 -4.87
CA ALA A 627 24.78 22.22 -5.71
C ALA A 627 25.41 23.48 -6.32
N GLU A 628 25.10 23.72 -7.60
CA GLU A 628 25.46 24.94 -8.29
C GLU A 628 24.25 25.86 -8.30
N VAL A 629 24.35 26.99 -7.60
CA VAL A 629 23.24 27.92 -7.37
C VAL A 629 23.54 29.32 -7.89
N GLU A 630 22.50 30.04 -8.26
CA GLU A 630 22.53 31.47 -8.55
C GLU A 630 21.68 32.18 -7.51
N VAL A 631 22.35 32.94 -6.63
CA VAL A 631 21.75 33.66 -5.52
C VAL A 631 21.30 35.04 -6.00
N PRO A 632 20.03 35.43 -5.78
CA PRO A 632 19.54 36.75 -6.18
C PRO A 632 20.10 37.85 -5.28
N GLU A 633 20.07 39.09 -5.76
CA GLU A 633 20.46 40.30 -4.99
C GLU A 633 19.65 40.48 -3.69
N THR A 634 18.48 39.85 -3.58
CA THR A 634 17.63 39.85 -2.39
C THR A 634 18.10 38.90 -1.29
N GLY A 635 19.14 38.09 -1.53
CA GLY A 635 19.61 37.03 -0.64
C GLY A 635 18.99 35.67 -0.95
N ALA A 636 19.68 34.59 -0.53
CA ALA A 636 19.24 33.22 -0.74
C ALA A 636 18.22 32.79 0.32
N GLU A 637 17.08 32.24 -0.12
CA GLU A 637 16.07 31.63 0.73
C GLU A 637 15.51 30.37 0.07
N GLY A 638 15.12 29.38 0.88
CA GLY A 638 14.40 28.18 0.43
C GLY A 638 15.28 26.96 0.18
N VAL A 639 14.63 25.86 -0.18
CA VAL A 639 15.22 24.50 -0.22
C VAL A 639 16.01 24.28 -1.50
N ILE A 640 17.29 23.92 -1.36
CA ILE A 640 18.12 23.52 -2.50
C ILE A 640 17.84 22.06 -2.85
N VAL A 641 17.89 21.18 -1.85
CA VAL A 641 17.52 19.76 -1.99
C VAL A 641 17.06 19.23 -0.64
N ALA A 642 16.00 18.42 -0.65
CA ALA A 642 15.49 17.71 0.51
C ALA A 642 15.26 16.23 0.16
N GLN A 643 15.40 15.36 1.15
CA GLN A 643 14.97 13.97 1.06
C GLN A 643 14.35 13.52 2.38
N GLY A 644 13.13 13.01 2.32
CA GLY A 644 12.34 12.57 3.47
C GLY A 644 11.23 13.56 3.82
N ALA A 645 10.83 13.58 5.08
CA ALA A 645 9.68 14.32 5.57
C ALA A 645 9.90 14.87 6.99
N SER A 646 8.85 15.47 7.58
CA SER A 646 8.83 15.87 9.00
C SER A 646 9.10 14.72 9.98
N ILE A 647 8.94 13.48 9.53
CA ILE A 647 9.12 12.24 10.29
C ILE A 647 10.51 11.62 10.15
N GLY A 648 11.42 12.25 9.39
CA GLY A 648 12.76 11.75 9.16
C GLY A 648 13.31 12.15 7.80
N GLY A 649 14.61 12.44 7.72
CA GLY A 649 15.25 12.83 6.46
C GLY A 649 16.37 13.84 6.64
N TRP A 650 16.71 14.55 5.55
CA TRP A 650 17.69 15.63 5.57
C TRP A 650 17.40 16.68 4.49
N SER A 651 17.89 17.91 4.70
CA SER A 651 17.70 19.02 3.76
C SER A 651 18.92 19.93 3.74
N LEU A 652 19.32 20.38 2.55
CA LEU A 652 20.27 21.46 2.31
C LEU A 652 19.48 22.64 1.74
N TYR A 653 19.51 23.78 2.41
CA TYR A 653 18.65 24.92 2.12
C TYR A 653 19.33 26.24 2.49
N ALA A 654 18.72 27.33 2.07
CA ALA A 654 19.05 28.66 2.55
C ALA A 654 17.95 29.17 3.50
N ASN A 655 18.36 29.76 4.62
CA ASN A 655 17.47 30.40 5.58
C ASN A 655 18.15 31.63 6.17
N ASP A 656 17.45 32.77 6.18
CA ASP A 656 18.01 34.08 6.58
C ASP A 656 19.29 34.42 5.80
N GLY A 657 19.29 34.13 4.49
CA GLY A 657 20.43 34.33 3.59
C GLY A 657 21.58 33.33 3.75
N LYS A 658 21.57 32.45 4.77
CA LYS A 658 22.69 31.55 5.09
C LYS A 658 22.49 30.14 4.55
N LEU A 659 23.58 29.48 4.20
CA LEU A 659 23.57 28.06 3.84
C LEU A 659 23.39 27.22 5.10
N LYS A 660 22.39 26.34 5.10
CA LYS A 660 22.06 25.51 6.26
C LYS A 660 21.79 24.08 5.84
N TYR A 661 22.22 23.15 6.68
CA TYR A 661 21.90 21.73 6.57
C TYR A 661 21.13 21.31 7.81
N CYS A 662 20.06 20.54 7.61
CA CYS A 662 19.29 19.91 8.67
C CYS A 662 19.32 18.39 8.46
N TYR A 663 19.68 17.64 9.51
CA TYR A 663 19.37 16.22 9.60
C TYR A 663 18.20 16.04 10.57
N ASN A 664 17.10 15.48 10.09
CA ASN A 664 15.91 15.19 10.87
C ASN A 664 15.93 13.72 11.32
N LEU A 665 16.20 13.50 12.61
CA LEU A 665 16.11 12.19 13.24
C LEU A 665 14.69 11.97 13.78
N GLY A 666 13.83 11.44 12.92
CA GLY A 666 12.52 10.92 13.31
C GLY A 666 11.45 11.96 13.65
N GLY A 667 11.65 13.24 13.29
CA GLY A 667 10.85 14.36 13.78
C GLY A 667 11.07 14.69 15.27
N ILE A 668 11.99 13.98 15.92
CA ILE A 668 12.25 14.10 17.37
C ILE A 668 13.41 15.04 17.63
N LYS A 669 14.49 14.89 16.87
CA LYS A 669 15.70 15.71 17.03
C LYS A 669 16.19 16.17 15.67
N HIS A 670 16.48 17.46 15.59
CA HIS A 670 17.04 18.09 14.40
C HIS A 670 18.49 18.50 14.70
N PHE A 671 19.40 18.13 13.82
CA PHE A 671 20.81 18.50 13.89
C PHE A 671 21.11 19.48 12.76
N TYR A 672 21.92 20.49 13.06
CA TYR A 672 22.17 21.57 12.12
C TYR A 672 23.66 21.80 11.89
N ALA A 673 23.99 22.18 10.66
CA ALA A 673 25.20 22.93 10.33
C ALA A 673 24.77 24.21 9.60
N GLU A 674 25.43 25.33 9.89
CA GLU A 674 25.06 26.64 9.33
C GLU A 674 26.31 27.42 8.94
N SER A 675 26.26 28.15 7.84
CA SER A 675 27.33 29.07 7.45
C SER A 675 27.39 30.28 8.39
N ALA A 676 28.61 30.74 8.69
CA ALA A 676 28.80 31.93 9.51
C ALA A 676 28.19 33.19 8.86
N ASP A 677 28.41 33.34 7.55
CA ASP A 677 27.98 34.48 6.74
C ASP A 677 26.88 34.09 5.74
N PRO A 678 26.04 35.06 5.30
CA PRO A 678 25.10 34.86 4.21
C PRO A 678 25.80 34.51 2.88
N LEU A 679 25.11 33.76 2.03
CA LEU A 679 25.54 33.49 0.66
C LEU A 679 25.57 34.81 -0.13
N PRO A 680 26.71 35.17 -0.76
CA PRO A 680 26.77 36.33 -1.63
C PRO A 680 25.85 36.20 -2.85
N ALA A 681 25.45 37.33 -3.43
CA ALA A 681 24.72 37.33 -4.69
C ALA A 681 25.62 36.88 -5.85
N GLY A 682 25.05 36.14 -6.81
CA GLY A 682 25.76 35.61 -7.96
C GLY A 682 25.81 34.08 -8.01
N ALA A 683 26.68 33.56 -8.87
CA ALA A 683 26.85 32.11 -9.07
C ALA A 683 27.84 31.54 -8.05
N HIS A 684 27.42 30.51 -7.34
CA HIS A 684 28.19 29.85 -6.29
C HIS A 684 28.04 28.33 -6.35
N GLN A 685 29.11 27.63 -6.01
CA GLN A 685 29.04 26.23 -5.63
C GLN A 685 28.84 26.15 -4.12
N VAL A 686 27.76 25.51 -3.69
CA VAL A 686 27.55 25.15 -2.29
C VAL A 686 27.73 23.65 -2.11
N ARG A 687 28.36 23.23 -1.02
CA ARG A 687 28.61 21.81 -0.75
C ARG A 687 28.41 21.48 0.72
N MET A 688 27.79 20.35 0.98
CA MET A 688 27.71 19.70 2.29
C MET A 688 28.44 18.36 2.21
N GLU A 689 29.32 18.11 3.18
CA GLU A 689 30.01 16.84 3.37
C GLU A 689 29.58 16.22 4.69
N PHE A 690 29.18 14.95 4.67
CA PHE A 690 28.86 14.18 5.86
C PHE A 690 29.90 13.08 6.07
N ALA A 691 30.73 13.24 7.10
CA ALA A 691 31.71 12.27 7.53
C ALA A 691 31.07 11.28 8.51
N TYR A 692 30.37 10.28 7.97
CA TYR A 692 29.79 9.19 8.77
C TYR A 692 30.85 8.54 9.66
N ALA A 693 30.54 8.37 10.95
CA ALA A 693 31.49 7.86 11.93
C ALA A 693 31.94 6.41 11.67
N GLY A 694 31.19 5.66 10.85
CA GLY A 694 31.48 4.26 10.53
C GLY A 694 31.18 3.30 11.68
N GLY A 695 31.48 2.01 11.49
CA GLY A 695 31.42 1.01 12.56
C GLY A 695 30.02 0.50 12.95
N GLY A 696 29.03 0.59 12.06
CA GLY A 696 27.69 0.02 12.27
C GLY A 696 26.60 0.77 11.52
N LEU A 697 25.34 0.43 11.81
CA LEU A 697 24.15 1.12 11.31
C LEU A 697 23.78 2.30 12.23
N GLY A 698 23.15 3.33 11.66
CA GLY A 698 22.52 4.43 12.38
C GLY A 698 23.48 5.37 13.13
N LYS A 699 24.78 5.38 12.80
CA LYS A 699 25.77 6.21 13.50
C LYS A 699 25.70 7.67 13.09
N GLY A 700 26.14 8.54 14.00
CA GLY A 700 26.34 9.96 13.71
C GLY A 700 27.51 10.23 12.76
N GLY A 701 27.85 11.51 12.65
CA GLY A 701 28.97 11.99 11.85
C GLY A 701 29.12 13.51 11.92
N GLU A 702 30.23 14.00 11.39
CA GLU A 702 30.48 15.43 11.25
C GLU A 702 29.92 15.94 9.92
N VAL A 703 29.31 17.12 9.95
CA VAL A 703 28.85 17.86 8.78
C VAL A 703 29.79 19.03 8.55
N THR A 704 30.23 19.24 7.32
CA THR A 704 31.00 20.43 6.93
C THR A 704 30.37 21.09 5.71
N LEU A 705 30.19 22.42 5.78
CA LEU A 705 29.62 23.23 4.72
C LEU A 705 30.70 24.04 4.01
N TYR A 706 30.60 24.11 2.69
CA TYR A 706 31.52 24.87 1.85
C TYR A 706 30.79 25.78 0.87
N VAL A 707 31.38 26.93 0.58
CA VAL A 707 31.01 27.84 -0.51
C VAL A 707 32.26 28.09 -1.34
N ASP A 708 32.21 27.78 -2.64
CA ASP A 708 33.32 27.92 -3.58
C ASP A 708 34.63 27.25 -3.08
N GLY A 709 34.48 26.10 -2.40
CA GLY A 709 35.58 25.31 -1.84
C GLY A 709 36.13 25.80 -0.50
N GLN A 710 35.64 26.92 0.03
CA GLN A 710 36.00 27.40 1.37
C GLN A 710 35.03 26.87 2.40
N GLN A 711 35.53 26.32 3.52
CA GLN A 711 34.70 25.90 4.64
C GLN A 711 34.04 27.13 5.27
N VAL A 712 32.71 27.12 5.38
CA VAL A 712 31.91 28.23 5.92
C VAL A 712 31.11 27.86 7.16
N GLY A 713 30.98 26.57 7.47
CA GLY A 713 30.20 26.07 8.60
C GLY A 713 30.50 24.62 8.92
N GLU A 714 30.12 24.20 10.13
CA GLU A 714 30.25 22.82 10.61
C GLU A 714 29.10 22.49 11.56
N GLY A 715 28.85 21.19 11.76
CA GLY A 715 27.85 20.69 12.69
C GLY A 715 28.05 19.22 12.99
N HIS A 716 27.41 18.72 14.05
CA HIS A 716 27.52 17.33 14.48
C HIS A 716 26.14 16.66 14.49
N VAL A 717 26.03 15.52 13.81
CA VAL A 717 24.86 14.64 13.86
C VAL A 717 25.20 13.49 14.80
N GLU A 718 24.43 13.30 15.87
CA GLU A 718 24.75 12.25 16.86
C GLU A 718 24.32 10.85 16.39
N ALA A 719 23.24 10.75 15.61
CA ALA A 719 22.68 9.51 15.12
C ALA A 719 21.85 9.73 13.84
N THR A 720 21.70 8.67 13.04
CA THR A 720 20.98 8.71 11.75
C THR A 720 19.91 7.61 11.67
N LEU A 721 18.90 7.80 10.84
CA LEU A 721 18.00 6.73 10.41
C LEU A 721 18.76 5.76 9.49
N ALA A 722 18.66 4.47 9.77
CA ALA A 722 19.50 3.43 9.16
C ALA A 722 18.86 2.73 7.96
N ILE A 723 17.53 2.68 7.92
CA ILE A 723 16.75 1.79 7.02
C ILE A 723 15.90 2.62 6.06
N VAL A 724 15.09 3.55 6.58
CA VAL A 724 14.11 4.33 5.80
C VAL A 724 13.94 5.72 6.42
N PHE A 725 13.73 6.76 5.60
CA PHE A 725 13.36 8.10 6.08
C PHE A 725 11.85 8.31 6.05
N SER A 726 11.22 7.89 4.96
CA SER A 726 9.77 7.94 4.74
C SER A 726 9.37 6.86 3.74
N ALA A 727 8.17 6.30 3.90
CA ALA A 727 7.62 5.34 2.93
C ALA A 727 6.87 6.02 1.75
N ASP A 728 6.61 7.33 1.85
CA ASP A 728 5.84 8.10 0.86
C ASP A 728 6.68 9.25 0.29
N ASP A 729 7.04 10.21 1.15
CA ASP A 729 7.85 11.37 0.76
C ASP A 729 9.23 10.99 0.20
N GLY A 730 9.61 11.70 -0.86
CA GLY A 730 10.78 11.42 -1.68
C GLY A 730 11.91 12.43 -1.54
N CYS A 731 12.67 12.58 -2.62
CA CYS A 731 13.69 13.60 -2.80
C CYS A 731 13.23 14.65 -3.81
N ASP A 732 13.36 15.91 -3.42
CA ASP A 732 13.02 17.09 -4.19
C ASP A 732 14.23 18.03 -4.33
N VAL A 733 14.29 18.75 -5.46
CA VAL A 733 15.31 19.76 -5.74
C VAL A 733 14.63 21.09 -6.05
N GLY A 734 14.97 22.12 -5.28
CA GLY A 734 14.42 23.48 -5.41
C GLY A 734 13.17 23.76 -4.58
N MET A 735 12.61 22.76 -3.90
CA MET A 735 11.54 22.89 -2.92
C MET A 735 11.49 21.62 -2.07
N ASP A 736 10.67 21.63 -1.02
CA ASP A 736 10.29 20.44 -0.26
C ASP A 736 8.76 20.32 -0.40
N SER A 737 8.31 19.44 -1.31
CA SER A 737 6.92 19.42 -1.80
C SER A 737 5.96 18.66 -0.87
N GLY A 738 6.51 17.80 0.00
CA GLY A 738 5.80 17.00 0.98
C GLY A 738 5.66 17.68 2.34
N SER A 739 5.65 16.85 3.38
CA SER A 739 5.76 17.35 4.76
C SER A 739 7.19 17.84 5.02
N PRO A 740 7.40 19.03 5.61
CA PRO A 740 8.71 19.68 5.65
C PRO A 740 9.72 18.90 6.49
N VAL A 741 10.90 18.63 5.92
CA VAL A 741 12.00 17.96 6.63
C VAL A 741 12.57 18.80 7.78
N SER A 742 12.56 20.14 7.65
CA SER A 742 13.08 21.05 8.66
C SER A 742 11.98 21.97 9.19
N PRO A 743 11.93 22.26 10.50
CA PRO A 743 10.99 23.23 11.06
C PRO A 743 11.30 24.69 10.66
N ASP A 744 12.43 24.96 10.01
CA ASP A 744 12.81 26.31 9.59
C ASP A 744 11.97 26.84 8.42
N TYR A 745 11.27 25.97 7.68
CA TYR A 745 10.45 26.37 6.54
C TYR A 745 9.08 25.67 6.55
N ALA A 746 8.08 26.35 6.00
CA ALA A 746 6.70 25.86 5.98
C ALA A 746 6.40 25.05 4.69
N PRO A 747 5.46 24.08 4.75
CA PRO A 747 4.98 23.39 3.55
C PRO A 747 4.41 24.40 2.53
N GLY A 748 4.69 24.20 1.25
CA GLY A 748 4.18 25.05 0.16
C GLY A 748 4.77 26.46 0.06
N SER A 749 5.64 26.88 0.97
CA SER A 749 6.31 28.20 0.98
C SER A 749 7.81 28.08 1.26
N ASN A 750 8.46 27.12 0.61
CA ASN A 750 9.86 26.77 0.83
C ASN A 750 10.69 26.67 -0.46
N ALA A 751 10.14 27.09 -1.60
CA ALA A 751 10.84 27.05 -2.88
C ALA A 751 12.09 27.94 -2.85
N PHE A 752 13.19 27.46 -3.42
CA PHE A 752 14.41 28.25 -3.54
C PHE A 752 14.16 29.48 -4.41
N ASN A 753 14.50 30.66 -3.89
CA ASN A 753 14.23 31.94 -4.56
C ASN A 753 15.27 32.30 -5.64
N GLY A 754 16.36 31.52 -5.74
CA GLY A 754 17.36 31.62 -6.80
C GLY A 754 17.18 30.56 -7.90
N ARG A 755 18.25 30.28 -8.63
CA ARG A 755 18.28 29.20 -9.64
C ARG A 755 19.22 28.09 -9.22
N ILE A 756 18.79 26.84 -9.35
CA ILE A 756 19.65 25.66 -9.16
C ILE A 756 19.98 25.08 -10.54
N LYS A 757 21.27 24.99 -10.86
CA LYS A 757 21.74 24.42 -12.14
C LYS A 757 21.81 22.89 -12.09
N GLY A 758 22.03 22.33 -10.91
CA GLY A 758 22.06 20.90 -10.64
C GLY A 758 22.55 20.61 -9.23
N VAL A 759 22.22 19.42 -8.75
CA VAL A 759 22.64 18.88 -7.45
C VAL A 759 23.30 17.53 -7.68
N GLN A 760 24.53 17.35 -7.24
CA GLN A 760 25.24 16.07 -7.29
C GLN A 760 25.29 15.44 -5.91
N LEU A 761 24.79 14.20 -5.82
CA LEU A 761 25.00 13.30 -4.70
C LEU A 761 26.22 12.42 -4.99
N ALA A 762 27.07 12.16 -3.99
CA ALA A 762 28.17 11.21 -4.10
C ALA A 762 28.44 10.44 -2.80
N ILE A 763 28.94 9.21 -2.93
CA ILE A 763 29.32 8.30 -1.83
C ILE A 763 30.72 7.69 -2.06
N ALA A 764 31.27 7.02 -1.05
CA ALA A 764 32.54 6.27 -1.12
C ALA A 764 33.73 7.12 -1.63
N GLU A 765 34.67 6.55 -2.40
CA GLU A 765 35.83 7.30 -2.93
C GLU A 765 35.43 8.53 -3.78
N ALA A 766 34.23 8.52 -4.38
CA ALA A 766 33.71 9.67 -5.12
C ALA A 766 33.31 10.84 -4.20
N ALA A 767 32.95 10.56 -2.95
CA ALA A 767 32.72 11.59 -1.93
C ALA A 767 34.04 12.28 -1.52
N ALA A 768 35.18 11.58 -1.59
CA ALA A 768 36.49 12.11 -1.21
C ALA A 768 37.31 12.69 -2.39
N ALA A 769 36.95 12.35 -3.63
CA ALA A 769 37.69 12.80 -4.81
C ALA A 769 37.39 14.27 -5.14
N ALA A 770 38.41 15.10 -5.40
CA ALA A 770 38.27 16.50 -5.85
C ALA A 770 37.56 16.69 -7.21
N GLY A 771 37.01 15.63 -7.80
CA GLY A 771 36.27 15.61 -9.06
C GLY A 771 34.83 16.14 -8.98
N HIS A 772 34.39 16.63 -7.83
CA HIS A 772 33.11 17.37 -7.68
C HIS A 772 33.22 18.86 -8.06
N LEU A 773 34.41 19.33 -8.47
CA LEU A 773 34.63 20.64 -9.10
C LEU A 773 34.31 20.64 -10.62
N VAL A 774 33.61 19.60 -11.09
CA VAL A 774 33.27 19.45 -12.50
C VAL A 774 32.09 20.36 -12.80
N ASP A 775 32.32 21.38 -13.64
CA ASP A 775 31.29 22.21 -14.25
C ASP A 775 30.07 21.35 -14.66
N PRO A 776 28.83 21.70 -14.29
CA PRO A 776 27.62 20.99 -14.70
C PRO A 776 27.57 20.70 -16.20
N GLU A 777 28.11 21.57 -17.05
CA GLU A 777 28.19 21.31 -18.49
C GLU A 777 29.09 20.11 -18.81
N HIS A 778 30.19 19.95 -18.07
CA HIS A 778 31.09 18.80 -18.15
C HIS A 778 30.51 17.55 -17.48
N ALA A 779 29.79 17.67 -16.36
CA ALA A 779 29.09 16.56 -15.72
C ALA A 779 27.96 16.01 -16.61
N ILE A 780 27.21 16.91 -17.26
CA ILE A 780 26.20 16.57 -18.28
C ILE A 780 26.87 15.93 -19.50
N ARG A 781 28.02 16.45 -19.99
CA ARG A 781 28.77 15.79 -21.07
C ARG A 781 29.26 14.40 -20.68
N ILE A 782 29.76 14.19 -19.47
CA ILE A 782 30.16 12.86 -18.97
C ILE A 782 28.93 11.94 -18.85
N ALA A 783 27.81 12.43 -18.32
CA ALA A 783 26.58 11.66 -18.19
C ALA A 783 26.02 11.26 -19.57
N LEU A 784 26.03 12.16 -20.54
CA LEU A 784 25.64 11.90 -21.93
C LEU A 784 26.64 10.97 -22.65
N ALA A 785 27.94 11.03 -22.34
CA ALA A 785 28.95 10.15 -22.93
C ALA A 785 28.97 8.73 -22.35
N ARG A 786 28.23 8.47 -21.26
CA ARG A 786 28.05 7.13 -20.66
C ARG A 786 26.85 6.37 -21.23
N GLN A 787 26.03 7.01 -22.07
CA GLN A 787 25.03 6.37 -22.93
C GLN A 787 25.68 5.84 -24.20
#